data_AF-A0A7C3DHD9-F1
#
_entry.id   AF-A0A7C3DHD9-F1
#
_cell.length_a   1.000
_cell.length_b   1.000
_cell.length_c   1.000
_cell.angle_alpha   90.00
_cell.angle_beta   90.00
_cell.angle_gamma   90.00
#
_symmetry.space_group_name_H-M   'P 1'
#
loop_
_entity.id
_entity.type
_entity.pdbx_description
1 polymer ?
#
loop_
_entity_poly.entity_id
_entity_poly.type
_entity_poly.pdbx_seq_one_letter_code
_entity_poly.pdbx_strand_id
1 'polypeptide(L)'
;MFSKTKNRQLTIGVLVAAFVLLLWSMQTTQQTPKTESIGNSATLSAAYEKWKTTHFQGREARVLNIPLTQFHKAFRAQTQAKGSASIDLLSGDTRVELINLKTKDVLDAWLLGKVKNDGKEKKIYLGQLTPQSDHASLNMTLKASDLSGFSMSKIVIEKPGKEAASAGLFYGSPTLFQRLYYEEIRLNSHTDITAQGRLAKSNQPALPFSLLVPAPAFAQNAAGVDLNALVAKGEDLFFNETFGGNGRTCGTCHRAENNFTIDPAFIATLPANDPLFVAEYNPDLVNLENPVLMREYGLILANIDGAEDPENKFVMRSVSHTLGLSMSIQSSATTPPMQMTGWSGDGAPGNGTLRDFSTGAVIQHFTKTLDRVAGVDFRLPSDAELDALEAFMLSLGRQSDPNLNNLHLLNPDAERGRLLFLAEDSKNRTIQAAKCNICHRNAGALTRAGENSNFITGVENMPHPADITGELRPRDGGFGAQFNGTTGGFGDNSFNTPSLWEAADTAPYFHHNGAATLEEAIAFYDSAEFKNSVEGQRLLLMDTGGQEMAIEVDALAAFLRVINVIENIRSSSDYLTRAMGQSTRNAKKLLNIAKSDVKDILRVLGEGELHENTWSDFREAKNLITSAKKASDVATRDGLIAQAMDAIQAAKLMIVDTTQQIDNEKPSVAIISPASNSTVASTTTIEVSAVDNVGIDSVVLLAGSMEIARLAAEPFSLDWDTTILPDGPVSLTAIATDGNGNSQNTTILVTIDNVTSLPAVDVVQPTISFIAPSMNEVVAGTRMVSVNALDDVAIDHVIFTVDQTDIGLVSVPPYEQAWDTSQFADGVHQITVTAVDTSNNTASASIATTVDNAPVVCTVYSCPNPPPPSTEPPPVQSMPSGSSPDGEFSGVLESKNVTLSTLTIASGNGLLTLTITADTAFMGSIANNIDNLLVGHVVQGEFFSATNEMVWIEADLPPGL
;
A
#
# COMPACT_ATOMS: atom_id res chain seq x y z
N MET A 1 14.37 -11.92 -82.03
CA MET A 1 13.05 -11.54 -81.48
C MET A 1 13.13 -11.55 -79.97
N PHE A 2 12.93 -10.37 -79.38
CA PHE A 2 12.45 -10.03 -78.02
C PHE A 2 12.49 -11.14 -76.94
N SER A 3 13.03 -10.97 -75.72
CA SER A 3 13.29 -9.76 -74.96
C SER A 3 14.22 -10.09 -73.77
N LYS A 4 15.34 -9.37 -73.68
CA LYS A 4 16.08 -9.12 -72.44
C LYS A 4 15.35 -8.00 -71.67
N THR A 5 14.43 -8.31 -70.76
CA THR A 5 13.97 -7.39 -69.69
C THR A 5 13.12 -8.10 -68.59
N LYS A 6 13.57 -9.26 -68.09
CA LYS A 6 13.08 -9.77 -66.78
C LYS A 6 14.20 -10.26 -65.86
N ASN A 7 15.39 -9.70 -66.04
CA ASN A 7 16.61 -9.98 -65.28
C ASN A 7 16.70 -9.20 -63.94
N ARG A 8 15.58 -8.91 -63.25
CA ARG A 8 15.64 -8.20 -61.95
C ARG A 8 14.65 -8.65 -60.86
N GLN A 9 13.59 -9.39 -61.19
CA GLN A 9 12.67 -9.92 -60.16
C GLN A 9 13.07 -11.30 -59.62
N LEU A 10 13.79 -12.11 -60.40
CA LEU A 10 14.27 -13.42 -59.92
C LEU A 10 15.43 -13.31 -58.93
N THR A 11 16.20 -12.22 -58.96
CA THR A 11 17.32 -12.00 -58.04
C THR A 11 16.88 -11.53 -56.65
N ILE A 12 15.66 -10.99 -56.52
CA ILE A 12 15.04 -10.62 -55.23
C ILE A 12 14.47 -11.86 -54.53
N GLY A 13 13.96 -12.84 -55.28
CA GLY A 13 13.45 -14.10 -54.73
C GLY A 13 14.52 -14.98 -54.06
N VAL A 14 15.78 -14.89 -54.48
CA VAL A 14 16.89 -15.66 -53.90
C VAL A 14 17.37 -15.08 -52.56
N LEU A 15 17.15 -13.78 -52.31
CA LEU A 15 17.41 -13.15 -50.99
C LEU A 15 16.31 -13.48 -49.97
N VAL A 16 15.06 -13.64 -50.43
CA VAL A 16 13.95 -14.14 -49.59
C VAL A 16 14.17 -15.60 -49.20
N ALA A 17 14.78 -16.40 -50.08
CA ALA A 17 15.19 -17.77 -49.76
C ALA A 17 16.31 -17.84 -48.72
N ALA A 18 17.23 -16.87 -48.62
CA ALA A 18 18.29 -16.87 -47.62
C ALA A 18 17.82 -16.41 -46.23
N PHE A 19 16.87 -15.47 -46.14
CA PHE A 19 16.36 -14.96 -44.85
C PHE A 19 15.34 -15.92 -44.21
N VAL A 20 14.50 -16.58 -45.01
CA VAL A 20 13.51 -17.56 -44.52
C VAL A 20 14.17 -18.90 -44.15
N LEU A 21 15.29 -19.29 -44.78
CA LEU A 21 16.01 -20.54 -44.44
C LEU A 21 17.05 -20.37 -43.30
N LEU A 22 17.54 -19.15 -43.01
CA LEU A 22 18.33 -18.89 -41.79
C LEU A 22 17.47 -18.73 -40.53
N LEU A 23 16.25 -18.20 -40.64
CA LEU A 23 15.26 -18.24 -39.56
C LEU A 23 14.69 -19.65 -39.32
N TRP A 24 14.96 -20.58 -40.24
CA TRP A 24 14.67 -22.01 -40.11
C TRP A 24 15.83 -22.84 -39.54
N SER A 25 16.95 -22.23 -39.10
CA SER A 25 18.12 -23.00 -38.61
C SER A 25 18.74 -22.57 -37.28
N MET A 26 18.23 -21.57 -36.56
CA MET A 26 18.68 -21.29 -35.18
C MET A 26 17.54 -20.84 -34.24
N GLN A 27 16.63 -21.76 -33.95
CA GLN A 27 15.96 -21.87 -32.65
C GLN A 27 15.44 -23.30 -32.50
N THR A 28 16.37 -24.26 -32.42
CA THR A 28 16.11 -25.45 -31.62
C THR A 28 16.03 -24.97 -30.18
N THR A 29 14.83 -24.55 -29.77
CA THR A 29 14.48 -24.42 -28.37
C THR A 29 14.71 -25.78 -27.74
N GLN A 30 15.68 -25.84 -26.84
CA GLN A 30 15.91 -26.99 -26.00
C GLN A 30 14.68 -27.10 -25.09
N GLN A 31 13.63 -27.79 -25.57
CA GLN A 31 12.43 -28.10 -24.81
C GLN A 31 12.84 -28.86 -23.56
N THR A 32 12.85 -28.16 -22.44
CA THR A 32 12.82 -28.79 -21.11
C THR A 32 11.40 -29.31 -20.88
N PRO A 33 11.21 -30.47 -20.23
CA PRO A 33 9.92 -31.14 -20.20
C PRO A 33 8.93 -30.31 -19.39
N LYS A 34 7.89 -29.78 -20.07
CA LYS A 34 6.71 -29.19 -19.44
C LYS A 34 5.92 -30.29 -18.74
N THR A 35 6.20 -30.60 -17.48
CA THR A 35 5.26 -31.35 -16.64
C THR A 35 4.16 -30.38 -16.23
N GLU A 36 3.17 -30.16 -17.11
CA GLU A 36 2.10 -29.19 -16.85
C GLU A 36 1.06 -29.76 -15.88
N SER A 37 0.90 -29.06 -14.77
CA SER A 37 -0.05 -29.29 -13.68
C SER A 37 -1.37 -28.52 -13.92
N ILE A 38 -2.45 -28.81 -13.19
CA ILE A 38 -3.61 -27.89 -13.11
C ILE A 38 -3.16 -26.54 -12.52
N GLY A 39 -2.25 -26.56 -11.55
CA GLY A 39 -1.61 -25.37 -11.01
C GLY A 39 -0.72 -24.68 -12.05
N ASN A 40 -0.54 -23.36 -11.92
CA ASN A 40 0.28 -22.55 -12.82
C ASN A 40 1.50 -21.99 -12.07
N SER A 41 2.70 -22.45 -12.44
CA SER A 41 3.95 -21.97 -11.83
C SER A 41 4.20 -20.48 -12.06
N ALA A 42 3.65 -19.88 -13.13
CA ALA A 42 3.72 -18.44 -13.34
C ALA A 42 2.91 -17.68 -12.27
N THR A 43 1.77 -18.24 -11.84
CA THR A 43 0.97 -17.68 -10.74
C THR A 43 1.72 -17.76 -9.42
N LEU A 44 2.34 -18.92 -9.13
CA LEU A 44 3.19 -19.07 -7.95
C LEU A 44 4.38 -18.10 -7.99
N SER A 45 5.02 -17.94 -9.15
CA SER A 45 6.14 -17.02 -9.35
C SER A 45 5.72 -15.57 -9.11
N ALA A 46 4.57 -15.13 -9.64
CA ALA A 46 4.06 -13.77 -9.42
C ALA A 46 3.79 -13.51 -7.93
N ALA A 47 3.19 -14.47 -7.22
CA ALA A 47 2.95 -14.38 -5.79
C ALA A 47 4.28 -14.31 -4.99
N TYR A 48 5.27 -15.10 -5.39
CA TYR A 48 6.61 -15.08 -4.79
C TYR A 48 7.33 -13.74 -4.99
N GLU A 49 7.31 -13.18 -6.21
CA GLU A 49 7.91 -11.87 -6.49
C GLU A 49 7.22 -10.76 -5.68
N LYS A 50 5.88 -10.76 -5.64
CA LYS A 50 5.12 -9.81 -4.80
C LYS A 50 5.52 -9.92 -3.33
N TRP A 51 5.60 -11.15 -2.81
CA TRP A 51 6.04 -11.39 -1.45
C TRP A 51 7.47 -10.87 -1.22
N LYS A 52 8.43 -11.11 -2.13
CA LYS A 52 9.80 -10.60 -2.00
C LYS A 52 9.83 -9.08 -1.90
N THR A 53 9.11 -8.39 -2.79
CA THR A 53 9.05 -6.93 -2.80
C THR A 53 8.50 -6.39 -1.48
N THR A 54 7.41 -6.96 -0.96
CA THR A 54 6.80 -6.49 0.30
C THR A 54 7.61 -6.89 1.54
N HIS A 55 8.17 -8.10 1.58
CA HIS A 55 8.83 -8.62 2.78
C HIS A 55 10.16 -7.93 3.11
N PHE A 56 10.86 -7.42 2.10
CA PHE A 56 12.19 -6.80 2.25
C PHE A 56 12.22 -5.28 2.08
N GLN A 57 11.06 -4.61 1.89
CA GLN A 57 10.95 -3.15 1.96
C GLN A 57 11.32 -2.66 3.38
N GLY A 58 12.61 -2.35 3.59
CA GLY A 58 13.15 -1.85 4.87
C GLY A 58 13.67 -2.91 5.85
N ARG A 59 13.63 -4.21 5.51
CA ARG A 59 14.18 -5.30 6.34
C ARG A 59 15.47 -5.85 5.75
N GLU A 60 16.40 -6.27 6.60
CA GLU A 60 17.63 -6.90 6.13
C GLU A 60 17.33 -8.29 5.54
N ALA A 61 17.57 -8.45 4.24
CA ALA A 61 17.49 -9.71 3.49
C ALA A 61 18.16 -10.92 4.19
N ARG A 62 19.18 -10.67 5.01
CA ARG A 62 19.93 -11.70 5.74
C ARG A 62 19.26 -12.21 7.01
N VAL A 63 18.20 -11.55 7.52
CA VAL A 63 17.54 -11.91 8.78
C VAL A 63 16.30 -12.74 8.50
N LEU A 64 16.34 -14.01 8.92
CA LEU A 64 15.19 -14.90 8.88
C LEU A 64 14.26 -14.57 10.05
N ASN A 65 13.06 -14.09 9.75
CA ASN A 65 12.03 -13.79 10.74
C ASN A 65 10.94 -14.85 10.72
N ILE A 66 10.69 -15.49 11.86
CA ILE A 66 9.71 -16.56 12.04
C ILE A 66 8.74 -16.14 13.14
N PRO A 67 7.50 -15.77 12.79
CA PRO A 67 6.48 -15.52 13.79
C PRO A 67 6.17 -16.79 14.58
N LEU A 68 6.02 -16.62 15.90
CA LEU A 68 5.67 -17.67 16.83
C LEU A 68 4.25 -17.47 17.31
N THR A 69 3.50 -18.56 17.30
CA THR A 69 2.06 -18.56 17.47
C THR A 69 1.68 -19.65 18.45
N GLN A 70 0.66 -19.40 19.25
CA GLN A 70 0.31 -20.33 20.31
C GLN A 70 -0.49 -21.50 19.72
N PHE A 71 -0.19 -22.73 20.15
CA PHE A 71 -0.93 -23.90 19.70
C PHE A 71 -2.25 -24.02 20.44
N HIS A 72 -3.35 -23.90 19.68
CA HIS A 72 -4.71 -23.81 20.20
C HIS A 72 -5.12 -24.99 21.10
N LYS A 73 -4.63 -26.22 20.87
CA LYS A 73 -4.91 -27.36 21.75
C LYS A 73 -4.28 -27.27 23.15
N ALA A 74 -3.14 -26.58 23.29
CA ALA A 74 -2.43 -26.52 24.57
C ALA A 74 -3.08 -25.57 25.58
N PHE A 75 -3.99 -24.68 25.14
CA PHE A 75 -4.62 -23.69 26.00
C PHE A 75 -6.13 -23.62 25.81
N ARG A 76 -6.85 -23.95 26.88
CA ARG A 76 -8.30 -23.84 26.99
C ARG A 76 -8.79 -22.38 27.13
N ALA A 77 -8.03 -21.36 26.74
CA ALA A 77 -8.45 -19.94 26.79
C ALA A 77 -7.95 -19.17 25.56
N GLN A 78 -8.75 -18.23 25.02
CA GLN A 78 -8.25 -17.24 24.05
C GLN A 78 -7.11 -16.46 24.71
N THR A 79 -5.97 -16.46 24.03
CA THR A 79 -4.71 -15.86 24.49
C THR A 79 -4.34 -14.75 23.53
N GLN A 80 -3.99 -13.59 24.07
CA GLN A 80 -3.41 -12.51 23.27
C GLN A 80 -1.89 -12.65 23.15
N ALA A 81 -1.32 -13.74 23.68
CA ALA A 81 0.11 -13.99 23.65
C ALA A 81 0.60 -14.23 22.23
N LYS A 82 1.69 -13.58 21.87
CA LYS A 82 2.30 -13.65 20.53
C LYS A 82 3.80 -13.81 20.69
N GLY A 83 4.47 -14.26 19.64
CA GLY A 83 5.91 -14.27 19.63
C GLY A 83 6.53 -14.11 18.26
N SER A 84 7.84 -13.97 18.27
CA SER A 84 8.67 -13.95 17.08
C SER A 84 10.03 -14.54 17.39
N ALA A 85 10.66 -15.11 16.37
CA ALA A 85 12.05 -15.49 16.38
C ALA A 85 12.75 -14.87 15.19
N SER A 86 13.93 -14.32 15.39
CA SER A 86 14.78 -13.83 14.31
C SER A 86 16.15 -14.48 14.37
N ILE A 87 16.71 -14.81 13.20
CA ILE A 87 18.05 -15.38 13.06
C ILE A 87 18.80 -14.59 11.99
N ASP A 88 19.85 -13.88 12.37
CA ASP A 88 20.80 -13.28 11.43
C ASP A 88 21.63 -14.41 10.80
N LEU A 89 21.47 -14.62 9.49
CA LEU A 89 22.10 -15.74 8.80
C LEU A 89 23.60 -15.55 8.52
N LEU A 90 24.14 -14.36 8.84
CA LEU A 90 25.57 -14.05 8.78
C LEU A 90 26.24 -14.32 10.12
N SER A 91 25.75 -13.72 11.21
CA SER A 91 26.38 -13.84 12.54
C SER A 91 25.90 -15.06 13.34
N GLY A 92 24.72 -15.57 13.04
CA GLY A 92 24.03 -16.58 13.85
C GLY A 92 23.29 -15.99 15.05
N ASP A 93 23.25 -14.66 15.19
CA ASP A 93 22.53 -13.99 16.27
C ASP A 93 21.04 -14.33 16.18
N THR A 94 20.53 -14.87 17.27
CA THR A 94 19.18 -15.40 17.39
C THR A 94 18.47 -14.72 18.54
N ARG A 95 17.31 -14.16 18.25
CA ARG A 95 16.41 -13.56 19.24
C ARG A 95 15.08 -14.28 19.20
N VAL A 96 14.54 -14.61 20.36
CA VAL A 96 13.18 -15.15 20.53
C VAL A 96 12.46 -14.27 21.51
N GLU A 97 11.26 -13.80 21.15
CA GLU A 97 10.43 -12.92 21.97
C GLU A 97 9.01 -13.44 22.06
N LEU A 98 8.42 -13.28 23.24
CA LEU A 98 7.02 -13.55 23.53
C LEU A 98 6.44 -12.34 24.27
N ILE A 99 5.28 -11.85 23.86
CA ILE A 99 4.54 -10.74 24.48
C ILE A 99 3.14 -11.20 24.91
N ASN A 100 2.46 -10.40 25.74
CA ASN A 100 1.12 -10.68 26.28
C ASN A 100 0.99 -12.04 26.98
N LEU A 101 2.09 -12.54 27.56
CA LEU A 101 2.11 -13.80 28.31
C LEU A 101 1.35 -13.65 29.62
N LYS A 102 0.38 -14.55 29.85
CA LYS A 102 -0.34 -14.63 31.14
C LYS A 102 0.33 -15.57 32.15
N THR A 103 1.30 -16.37 31.70
CA THR A 103 2.00 -17.35 32.54
C THR A 103 3.28 -16.76 33.13
N LYS A 104 3.59 -17.15 34.37
CA LYS A 104 4.89 -16.89 35.03
C LYS A 104 5.84 -18.08 34.94
N ASP A 105 5.40 -19.18 34.31
CA ASP A 105 6.22 -20.38 34.15
C ASP A 105 7.43 -20.07 33.27
N VAL A 106 8.60 -20.53 33.67
CA VAL A 106 9.79 -20.55 32.79
C VAL A 106 9.50 -21.46 31.60
N LEU A 107 9.94 -21.06 30.40
CA LEU A 107 9.75 -21.77 29.15
C LEU A 107 11.09 -22.12 28.50
N ASP A 108 11.15 -23.23 27.78
CA ASP A 108 12.33 -23.64 27.01
C ASP A 108 12.09 -23.39 25.51
N ALA A 109 13.09 -22.84 24.83
CA ALA A 109 13.08 -22.61 23.39
C ALA A 109 13.95 -23.63 22.64
N TRP A 110 13.44 -24.18 21.54
CA TRP A 110 14.10 -25.24 20.76
C TRP A 110 14.01 -25.00 19.25
N LEU A 111 15.07 -25.35 18.52
CA LEU A 111 14.99 -25.62 17.08
C LEU A 111 14.70 -27.10 16.86
N LEU A 112 13.67 -27.40 16.08
CA LEU A 112 13.35 -28.75 15.62
C LEU A 112 13.72 -28.87 14.15
N GLY A 113 14.32 -29.99 13.78
CA GLY A 113 14.73 -30.23 12.40
C GLY A 113 15.26 -31.63 12.18
N LYS A 114 15.86 -31.86 11.02
CA LYS A 114 16.43 -33.17 10.63
C LYS A 114 17.93 -33.07 10.39
N VAL A 115 18.63 -34.18 10.59
CA VAL A 115 20.04 -34.33 10.23
C VAL A 115 20.15 -35.12 8.92
N LYS A 116 20.94 -34.63 7.96
CA LYS A 116 21.07 -35.17 6.59
C LYS A 116 21.35 -36.69 6.50
N ASN A 117 21.94 -37.32 7.52
CA ASN A 117 22.48 -38.67 7.43
C ASN A 117 21.60 -39.77 8.07
N ASP A 118 20.63 -39.42 8.92
CA ASP A 118 19.78 -40.41 9.60
C ASP A 118 18.28 -40.16 9.44
N GLY A 119 17.89 -38.98 8.93
CA GLY A 119 16.49 -38.58 8.75
C GLY A 119 15.70 -38.42 10.06
N LYS A 120 16.36 -38.55 11.22
CA LYS A 120 15.73 -38.46 12.53
C LYS A 120 15.49 -37.01 12.91
N GLU A 121 14.39 -36.76 13.60
CA GLU A 121 14.12 -35.46 14.22
C GLU A 121 15.13 -35.22 15.34
N LYS A 122 15.72 -34.02 15.34
CA LYS A 122 16.68 -33.55 16.34
C LYS A 122 16.18 -32.23 16.92
N LYS A 123 16.22 -32.11 18.24
CA LYS A 123 16.00 -30.85 18.97
C LYS A 123 17.34 -30.21 19.30
N ILE A 124 17.47 -28.91 19.07
CA ILE A 124 18.61 -28.09 19.49
C ILE A 124 18.10 -27.06 20.49
N TYR A 125 18.64 -27.10 21.70
CA TYR A 125 18.24 -26.19 22.78
C TYR A 125 18.79 -24.79 22.52
N LEU A 126 17.91 -23.79 22.54
CA LEU A 126 18.29 -22.39 22.38
C LEU A 126 18.51 -21.70 23.74
N GLY A 127 17.72 -22.05 24.74
CA GLY A 127 17.79 -21.44 26.07
C GLY A 127 16.43 -21.34 26.76
N GLN A 128 16.45 -20.74 27.95
CA GLN A 128 15.26 -20.47 28.75
C GLN A 128 14.72 -19.06 28.52
N LEU A 129 13.42 -18.97 28.33
CA LEU A 129 12.62 -17.75 28.33
C LEU A 129 12.01 -17.60 29.73
N THR A 130 12.46 -16.60 30.48
CA THR A 130 11.89 -16.28 31.80
C THR A 130 10.90 -15.12 31.64
N PRO A 131 9.59 -15.33 31.87
CA PRO A 131 8.63 -14.24 31.80
C PRO A 131 8.92 -13.13 32.81
N GLN A 132 9.00 -11.90 32.32
CA GLN A 132 9.05 -10.66 33.07
C GLN A 132 7.75 -9.90 32.79
N SER A 133 6.83 -9.89 33.76
CA SER A 133 5.45 -9.42 33.55
C SER A 133 4.74 -10.25 32.48
N ASP A 134 4.50 -9.65 31.32
CA ASP A 134 3.80 -10.18 30.15
C ASP A 134 4.75 -10.40 28.96
N HIS A 135 6.06 -10.22 29.15
CA HIS A 135 7.08 -10.38 28.11
C HIS A 135 8.12 -11.44 28.49
N ALA A 136 8.63 -12.21 27.54
CA ALA A 136 9.79 -13.07 27.71
C ALA A 136 10.69 -13.00 26.48
N SER A 137 11.99 -12.83 26.68
CA SER A 137 12.96 -12.76 25.58
C SER A 137 14.20 -13.60 25.85
N LEU A 138 14.77 -14.14 24.78
CA LEU A 138 16.02 -14.89 24.74
C LEU A 138 16.88 -14.33 23.61
N ASN A 139 18.12 -13.96 23.93
CA ASN A 139 19.14 -13.59 22.95
C ASN A 139 20.30 -14.57 23.07
N MET A 140 20.75 -15.12 21.94
CA MET A 140 21.89 -16.03 21.88
C MET A 140 22.53 -16.01 20.50
N THR A 141 23.73 -16.56 20.37
CA THR A 141 24.41 -16.70 19.07
C THR A 141 24.58 -18.18 18.77
N LEU A 142 24.00 -18.63 17.64
CA LEU A 142 24.14 -20.00 17.17
C LEU A 142 25.58 -20.27 16.74
N LYS A 143 26.06 -21.50 16.97
CA LYS A 143 27.37 -21.94 16.48
C LYS A 143 27.17 -22.85 15.28
N ALA A 144 27.86 -22.54 14.18
CA ALA A 144 27.80 -23.34 12.95
C ALA A 144 28.18 -24.82 13.18
N SER A 145 29.06 -25.10 14.15
CA SER A 145 29.43 -26.47 14.54
C SER A 145 28.25 -27.30 15.03
N ASP A 146 27.30 -26.67 15.75
CA ASP A 146 26.20 -27.34 16.42
C ASP A 146 25.07 -27.68 15.41
N LEU A 147 25.09 -26.99 14.27
CA LEU A 147 24.14 -27.10 13.16
C LEU A 147 24.69 -27.93 11.98
N SER A 148 25.85 -28.58 12.13
CA SER A 148 26.45 -29.34 11.03
C SER A 148 25.51 -30.44 10.53
N GLY A 149 25.10 -30.34 9.26
CA GLY A 149 24.16 -31.26 8.62
C GLY A 149 22.72 -31.14 9.11
N PHE A 150 22.39 -30.14 9.94
CA PHE A 150 21.05 -29.88 10.47
C PHE A 150 20.29 -28.92 9.55
N SER A 151 19.02 -29.23 9.30
CA SER A 151 18.07 -28.34 8.62
C SER A 151 16.84 -28.13 9.51
N MET A 152 16.51 -26.89 9.81
CA MET A 152 15.40 -26.52 10.68
C MET A 152 14.06 -26.69 9.98
N SER A 153 13.15 -27.37 10.66
CA SER A 153 11.75 -27.50 10.30
C SER A 153 10.93 -26.37 10.93
N LYS A 154 11.08 -26.20 12.25
CA LYS A 154 10.28 -25.29 13.08
C LYS A 154 11.02 -24.88 14.35
N ILE A 155 10.53 -23.83 14.99
CA ILE A 155 10.88 -23.38 16.34
C ILE A 155 9.73 -23.75 17.26
N VAL A 156 10.04 -24.30 18.43
CA VAL A 156 9.05 -24.69 19.44
C VAL A 156 9.43 -24.09 20.79
N ILE A 157 8.45 -23.50 21.46
CA ILE A 157 8.54 -23.07 22.86
C ILE A 157 7.67 -23.97 23.70
N GLU A 158 8.22 -24.58 24.75
CA GLU A 158 7.53 -25.57 25.59
C GLU A 158 7.82 -25.38 27.08
N LYS A 159 7.10 -26.11 27.94
CA LYS A 159 7.42 -26.15 29.38
C LYS A 159 8.66 -27.03 29.61
N PRO A 160 9.53 -26.68 30.58
CA PRO A 160 10.71 -27.48 30.90
C PRO A 160 10.36 -28.94 31.22
N GLY A 161 11.20 -29.87 30.74
CA GLY A 161 11.08 -31.31 31.02
C GLY A 161 9.97 -32.05 30.25
N LYS A 162 9.33 -31.42 29.26
CA LYS A 162 8.39 -32.08 28.34
C LYS A 162 9.15 -32.57 27.10
N GLU A 163 9.36 -33.88 26.98
CA GLU A 163 10.17 -34.45 25.87
C GLU A 163 9.40 -34.60 24.54
N ALA A 164 8.07 -34.48 24.53
CA ALA A 164 7.27 -34.71 23.31
C ALA A 164 7.14 -33.46 22.44
N ALA A 165 7.51 -33.54 21.15
CA ALA A 165 7.38 -32.45 20.17
C ALA A 165 5.95 -31.91 19.98
N SER A 166 4.93 -32.66 20.43
CA SER A 166 3.51 -32.28 20.41
C SER A 166 3.05 -31.47 21.64
N ALA A 167 3.93 -31.23 22.63
CA ALA A 167 3.61 -30.52 23.88
C ALA A 167 4.04 -29.04 23.88
N GLY A 168 4.50 -28.52 22.74
CA GLY A 168 4.84 -27.11 22.57
C GLY A 168 3.64 -26.20 22.81
N LEU A 169 3.93 -25.04 23.40
CA LEU A 169 3.00 -23.94 23.64
C LEU A 169 3.00 -22.98 22.47
N PHE A 170 4.17 -22.68 21.90
CA PHE A 170 4.30 -21.83 20.71
C PHE A 170 5.08 -22.53 19.59
N TYR A 171 4.68 -22.29 18.35
CA TYR A 171 5.31 -22.83 17.15
C TYR A 171 5.49 -21.76 16.08
N GLY A 172 6.54 -21.91 15.28
CA GLY A 172 6.72 -21.16 14.05
C GLY A 172 7.63 -21.90 13.08
N SER A 173 7.44 -21.71 11.79
CA SER A 173 8.21 -22.36 10.73
C SER A 173 8.50 -21.38 9.59
N PRO A 174 9.64 -21.51 8.90
CA PRO A 174 9.86 -20.78 7.66
C PRO A 174 8.77 -21.10 6.63
N THR A 175 8.19 -20.07 6.02
CA THR A 175 7.17 -20.22 4.96
C THR A 175 7.79 -20.77 3.67
N LEU A 176 6.96 -21.25 2.73
CA LEU A 176 7.43 -21.67 1.40
C LEU A 176 8.25 -20.57 0.72
N PHE A 177 7.77 -19.32 0.74
CA PHE A 177 8.47 -18.20 0.09
C PHE A 177 9.80 -17.85 0.78
N GLN A 178 9.88 -17.95 2.11
CA GLN A 178 11.18 -17.82 2.81
C GLN A 178 12.15 -18.93 2.40
N ARG A 179 11.68 -20.17 2.26
CA ARG A 179 12.49 -21.31 1.82
C ARG A 179 12.99 -21.13 0.38
N LEU A 180 12.12 -20.69 -0.53
CA LEU A 180 12.48 -20.36 -1.92
C LEU A 180 13.52 -19.24 -1.96
N TYR A 181 13.33 -18.19 -1.15
CA TYR A 181 14.25 -17.05 -1.09
C TYR A 181 15.64 -17.40 -0.59
N TYR A 182 15.75 -18.11 0.53
CA TYR A 182 17.06 -18.49 1.04
C TYR A 182 17.73 -19.57 0.18
N GLU A 183 16.96 -20.35 -0.57
CA GLU A 183 17.52 -21.22 -1.60
C GLU A 183 18.05 -20.45 -2.81
N GLU A 184 17.32 -19.44 -3.28
CA GLU A 184 17.77 -18.49 -4.32
C GLU A 184 19.10 -17.84 -3.93
N ILE A 185 19.24 -17.37 -2.69
CA ILE A 185 20.49 -16.78 -2.18
C ILE A 185 21.64 -17.80 -2.13
N ARG A 186 21.37 -19.08 -1.82
CA ARG A 186 22.43 -20.11 -1.74
C ARG A 186 22.94 -20.54 -3.10
N LEU A 187 22.05 -20.70 -4.07
CA LEU A 187 22.34 -21.27 -5.40
C LEU A 187 23.06 -20.30 -6.33
N ASN A 188 23.70 -19.27 -5.78
CA ASN A 188 24.04 -18.04 -6.48
C ASN A 188 25.24 -18.13 -7.43
N SER A 189 25.08 -18.97 -8.47
CA SER A 189 25.68 -18.84 -9.79
C SER A 189 24.59 -18.71 -10.90
N HIS A 190 23.96 -17.53 -10.98
CA HIS A 190 23.47 -16.77 -12.16
C HIS A 190 22.31 -17.35 -13.04
N THR A 191 21.12 -16.70 -13.10
CA THR A 191 20.36 -16.28 -14.34
C THR A 191 18.89 -15.84 -14.12
N ASP A 192 18.39 -14.83 -14.86
CA ASP A 192 17.10 -14.09 -14.73
C ASP A 192 15.77 -14.83 -15.05
N ILE A 193 14.67 -14.36 -14.41
CA ILE A 193 13.27 -14.83 -14.56
C ILE A 193 12.49 -14.02 -15.61
N THR A 194 12.73 -14.23 -16.89
CA THR A 194 11.67 -13.90 -17.86
C THR A 194 11.60 -14.98 -18.93
N ALA A 195 10.39 -15.50 -19.10
CA ALA A 195 9.91 -16.49 -20.08
C ALA A 195 9.93 -18.00 -19.74
N GLN A 196 10.55 -18.49 -18.65
CA GLN A 196 10.69 -19.96 -18.43
C GLN A 196 10.58 -20.49 -16.99
N GLY A 197 10.15 -19.68 -16.00
CA GLY A 197 9.93 -20.16 -14.62
C GLY A 197 11.22 -20.53 -13.86
N ARG A 198 12.27 -19.72 -13.97
CA ARG A 198 13.58 -19.90 -13.29
C ARG A 198 14.01 -18.60 -12.62
N LEU A 199 14.55 -18.65 -11.39
CA LEU A 199 14.83 -17.48 -10.50
C LEU A 199 16.16 -16.73 -10.80
N ALA A 200 16.15 -15.37 -10.70
CA ALA A 200 17.23 -14.40 -10.99
C ALA A 200 18.34 -14.26 -9.92
N LYS A 201 19.40 -13.50 -10.21
CA LYS A 201 20.67 -13.45 -9.43
C LYS A 201 20.84 -12.22 -8.51
N SER A 202 21.50 -12.37 -7.34
CA SER A 202 21.81 -11.30 -6.36
C SER A 202 23.32 -11.14 -6.03
N ASN A 203 23.78 -9.95 -5.61
CA ASN A 203 25.19 -9.60 -5.30
C ASN A 203 25.59 -9.72 -3.80
N GLN A 204 24.93 -10.59 -3.03
CA GLN A 204 25.08 -10.63 -1.56
C GLN A 204 26.24 -11.53 -1.05
N PRO A 205 26.85 -11.21 0.11
CA PRO A 205 27.91 -12.01 0.73
C PRO A 205 27.42 -13.41 1.19
N ALA A 206 28.36 -14.35 1.35
CA ALA A 206 28.05 -15.70 1.80
C ALA A 206 27.42 -15.71 3.20
N LEU A 207 26.30 -16.41 3.35
CA LEU A 207 25.55 -16.54 4.61
C LEU A 207 25.79 -17.93 5.24
N PRO A 208 26.70 -18.08 6.21
CA PRO A 208 27.09 -19.38 6.75
C PRO A 208 25.95 -20.14 7.44
N PHE A 209 24.96 -19.43 7.99
CA PHE A 209 23.77 -20.05 8.59
C PHE A 209 22.62 -20.22 7.61
N SER A 210 22.77 -19.82 6.35
CA SER A 210 21.71 -19.99 5.34
C SER A 210 21.26 -21.43 5.28
N LEU A 211 22.16 -22.42 5.38
CA LEU A 211 21.92 -23.88 5.39
C LEU A 211 20.88 -24.36 6.43
N LEU A 212 20.55 -23.52 7.42
CA LEU A 212 19.50 -23.78 8.39
C LEU A 212 18.11 -23.90 7.76
N VAL A 213 17.81 -23.13 6.70
CA VAL A 213 16.48 -23.08 6.07
C VAL A 213 16.37 -24.10 4.92
N PRO A 214 15.82 -25.31 5.10
CA PRO A 214 15.86 -26.34 4.05
C PRO A 214 15.33 -25.82 2.71
N ALA A 215 16.02 -26.20 1.63
CA ALA A 215 15.53 -25.97 0.29
C ALA A 215 14.16 -26.66 0.10
N PRO A 216 13.22 -26.04 -0.62
CA PRO A 216 12.01 -26.73 -1.03
C PRO A 216 12.38 -27.97 -1.84
N ALA A 217 11.98 -29.14 -1.33
CA ALA A 217 12.22 -30.39 -2.04
C ALA A 217 11.48 -30.39 -3.38
N PHE A 218 11.97 -31.16 -4.36
CA PHE A 218 11.41 -31.24 -5.73
C PHE A 218 11.52 -29.96 -6.57
N ALA A 219 11.88 -28.83 -5.97
CA ALA A 219 12.24 -27.63 -6.70
C ALA A 219 13.70 -27.69 -7.19
N GLN A 220 14.58 -28.54 -6.63
CA GLN A 220 15.98 -28.58 -7.06
C GLN A 220 16.20 -29.44 -8.31
N ASN A 221 16.85 -28.86 -9.32
CA ASN A 221 17.49 -29.60 -10.42
C ASN A 221 18.93 -29.10 -10.65
N ALA A 222 19.66 -29.73 -11.59
CA ALA A 222 21.05 -29.37 -11.90
C ALA A 222 21.24 -27.91 -12.41
N ALA A 223 20.14 -27.22 -12.72
CA ALA A 223 20.11 -25.86 -13.27
C ALA A 223 19.42 -24.82 -12.35
N GLY A 224 18.98 -25.19 -11.14
CA GLY A 224 18.38 -24.25 -10.17
C GLY A 224 17.03 -24.71 -9.60
N VAL A 225 16.20 -23.72 -9.21
CA VAL A 225 14.84 -23.91 -8.67
C VAL A 225 13.83 -24.07 -9.82
N ASP A 226 13.09 -25.18 -9.83
CA ASP A 226 12.09 -25.60 -10.80
C ASP A 226 10.69 -25.58 -10.16
N LEU A 227 10.01 -24.45 -10.31
CA LEU A 227 8.65 -24.28 -9.77
C LEU A 227 7.62 -25.18 -10.46
N ASN A 228 7.84 -25.57 -11.71
CA ASN A 228 6.93 -26.49 -12.40
C ASN A 228 6.94 -27.87 -11.75
N ALA A 229 8.13 -28.39 -11.45
CA ALA A 229 8.28 -29.68 -10.77
C ALA A 229 7.67 -29.64 -9.36
N LEU A 230 7.85 -28.54 -8.63
CA LEU A 230 7.26 -28.35 -7.30
C LEU A 230 5.73 -28.34 -7.35
N VAL A 231 5.14 -27.55 -8.24
CA VAL A 231 3.68 -27.46 -8.43
C VAL A 231 3.08 -28.78 -8.93
N ALA A 232 3.76 -29.47 -9.86
CA ALA A 232 3.33 -30.78 -10.34
C ALA A 232 3.38 -31.85 -9.24
N LYS A 233 4.39 -31.80 -8.36
CA LYS A 233 4.43 -32.70 -7.21
C LYS A 233 3.33 -32.41 -6.20
N GLY A 234 3.07 -31.12 -5.94
CA GLY A 234 1.99 -30.68 -5.08
C GLY A 234 0.63 -31.16 -5.56
N GLU A 235 0.38 -31.05 -6.86
CA GLU A 235 -0.83 -31.55 -7.50
C GLU A 235 -1.00 -33.07 -7.35
N ASP A 236 0.07 -33.84 -7.59
CA ASP A 236 0.05 -35.30 -7.41
C ASP A 236 -0.31 -35.67 -5.97
N LEU A 237 0.30 -34.99 -4.99
CA LEU A 237 -0.04 -35.18 -3.58
C LEU A 237 -1.50 -34.79 -3.30
N PHE A 238 -1.96 -33.66 -3.83
CA PHE A 238 -3.31 -33.14 -3.59
C PHE A 238 -4.40 -34.11 -4.04
N PHE A 239 -4.23 -34.74 -5.22
CA PHE A 239 -5.26 -35.60 -5.80
C PHE A 239 -5.06 -37.10 -5.56
N ASN A 240 -3.81 -37.57 -5.35
CA ASN A 240 -3.51 -39.01 -5.31
C ASN A 240 -2.94 -39.51 -3.97
N GLU A 241 -2.40 -38.63 -3.11
CA GLU A 241 -1.78 -39.07 -1.86
C GLU A 241 -2.83 -39.19 -0.75
N THR A 242 -2.92 -40.39 -0.16
CA THR A 242 -3.86 -40.72 0.91
C THR A 242 -3.22 -40.63 2.29
N PHE A 243 -1.91 -40.38 2.36
CA PHE A 243 -1.11 -40.38 3.59
C PHE A 243 -1.34 -41.63 4.45
N GLY A 244 -1.53 -42.78 3.79
CA GLY A 244 -1.80 -44.06 4.46
C GLY A 244 -3.10 -44.06 5.28
N GLY A 245 -4.04 -43.17 4.96
CA GLY A 245 -5.31 -42.97 5.65
C GLY A 245 -6.45 -43.85 5.14
N ASN A 246 -7.67 -43.33 5.27
CA ASN A 246 -8.94 -43.98 4.92
C ASN A 246 -9.30 -43.97 3.42
N GLY A 247 -8.37 -43.55 2.57
CA GLY A 247 -8.56 -43.49 1.11
C GLY A 247 -8.97 -42.12 0.58
N ARG A 248 -9.28 -41.15 1.44
CA ARG A 248 -9.46 -39.74 1.04
C ARG A 248 -8.12 -39.12 0.60
N THR A 249 -8.25 -38.09 -0.24
CA THR A 249 -7.19 -37.15 -0.66
C THR A 249 -7.72 -35.72 -0.52
N CYS A 250 -6.89 -34.69 -0.65
CA CYS A 250 -7.37 -33.30 -0.58
C CYS A 250 -8.43 -33.05 -1.68
N GLY A 251 -8.20 -33.64 -2.86
CA GLY A 251 -9.12 -33.62 -3.99
C GLY A 251 -10.43 -34.39 -3.78
N THR A 252 -10.66 -35.04 -2.64
CA THR A 252 -11.97 -35.64 -2.32
C THR A 252 -13.03 -34.58 -2.00
N CYS A 253 -12.61 -33.49 -1.33
CA CYS A 253 -13.48 -32.35 -0.99
C CYS A 253 -13.19 -31.12 -1.88
N HIS A 254 -11.98 -31.01 -2.44
CA HIS A 254 -11.59 -29.91 -3.32
C HIS A 254 -11.47 -30.37 -4.77
N ARG A 255 -12.62 -30.57 -5.44
CA ARG A 255 -12.71 -31.20 -6.76
C ARG A 255 -12.33 -30.21 -7.86
N ALA A 256 -11.34 -30.54 -8.68
CA ALA A 256 -10.84 -29.62 -9.71
C ALA A 256 -11.91 -29.25 -10.76
N GLU A 257 -12.81 -30.17 -11.06
CA GLU A 257 -13.92 -30.00 -12.00
C GLU A 257 -15.13 -29.26 -11.41
N ASN A 258 -15.08 -28.91 -10.12
CA ASN A 258 -16.15 -28.26 -9.37
C ASN A 258 -15.60 -27.13 -8.50
N ASN A 259 -14.82 -26.23 -9.12
CA ASN A 259 -14.27 -25.02 -8.51
C ASN A 259 -13.46 -25.26 -7.23
N PHE A 260 -12.80 -26.41 -7.12
CA PHE A 260 -12.05 -26.82 -5.93
C PHE A 260 -12.90 -26.82 -4.64
N THR A 261 -14.19 -27.14 -4.79
CA THR A 261 -15.13 -27.31 -3.68
C THR A 261 -16.11 -28.47 -3.98
N ILE A 262 -17.08 -28.69 -3.11
CA ILE A 262 -18.20 -29.60 -3.26
C ILE A 262 -19.50 -28.89 -2.88
N ASP A 263 -20.55 -29.23 -3.61
CA ASP A 263 -21.93 -28.79 -3.37
C ASP A 263 -22.88 -30.00 -3.49
N PRO A 264 -24.14 -29.90 -3.01
CA PRO A 264 -25.10 -31.00 -3.07
C PRO A 264 -25.32 -31.55 -4.48
N ALA A 265 -25.34 -30.69 -5.51
CA ALA A 265 -25.57 -31.13 -6.89
C ALA A 265 -24.39 -31.95 -7.41
N PHE A 266 -23.15 -31.53 -7.12
CA PHE A 266 -21.95 -32.32 -7.44
C PHE A 266 -21.92 -33.64 -6.67
N ILE A 267 -22.18 -33.60 -5.35
CA ILE A 267 -22.19 -34.79 -4.47
C ILE A 267 -23.18 -35.85 -4.97
N ALA A 268 -24.34 -35.44 -5.48
CA ALA A 268 -25.33 -36.36 -6.06
C ALA A 268 -24.84 -37.10 -7.31
N THR A 269 -23.78 -36.62 -7.98
CA THR A 269 -23.18 -37.29 -9.15
C THR A 269 -22.16 -38.38 -8.77
N LEU A 270 -21.69 -38.38 -7.52
CA LEU A 270 -20.62 -39.27 -7.07
C LEU A 270 -21.14 -40.69 -6.79
N PRO A 271 -20.35 -41.73 -7.08
CA PRO A 271 -20.74 -43.10 -6.78
C PRO A 271 -20.75 -43.34 -5.26
N ALA A 272 -21.59 -44.27 -4.81
CA ALA A 272 -21.74 -44.57 -3.38
C ALA A 272 -20.45 -45.05 -2.69
N ASN A 273 -19.46 -45.54 -3.44
CA ASN A 273 -18.15 -45.96 -2.93
C ASN A 273 -17.06 -44.90 -3.08
N ASP A 274 -17.40 -43.65 -3.41
CA ASP A 274 -16.44 -42.55 -3.39
C ASP A 274 -15.89 -42.35 -1.97
N PRO A 275 -14.56 -42.12 -1.77
CA PRO A 275 -13.97 -41.89 -0.46
C PRO A 275 -14.58 -40.72 0.33
N LEU A 276 -15.30 -39.80 -0.32
CA LEU A 276 -16.09 -38.78 0.37
C LEU A 276 -17.11 -39.42 1.33
N PHE A 277 -17.65 -40.58 1.00
CA PHE A 277 -18.70 -41.27 1.75
C PHE A 277 -18.16 -42.36 2.68
N VAL A 278 -16.89 -42.30 3.06
CA VAL A 278 -16.27 -43.35 3.90
C VAL A 278 -17.01 -43.63 5.21
N ALA A 279 -17.68 -42.64 5.79
CA ALA A 279 -18.52 -42.79 6.98
C ALA A 279 -19.77 -43.67 6.75
N GLU A 280 -20.26 -43.77 5.51
CA GLU A 280 -21.45 -44.55 5.15
C GLU A 280 -21.16 -46.05 5.09
N TYR A 281 -19.91 -46.45 4.83
CA TYR A 281 -19.54 -47.86 4.61
C TYR A 281 -18.42 -48.39 5.50
N ASN A 282 -17.70 -47.53 6.25
CA ASN A 282 -16.72 -47.96 7.24
C ASN A 282 -17.29 -47.80 8.67
N PRO A 283 -17.55 -48.90 9.40
CA PRO A 283 -18.14 -48.83 10.74
C PRO A 283 -17.25 -48.11 11.77
N ASP A 284 -15.93 -48.12 11.61
CA ASP A 284 -15.00 -47.43 12.52
C ASP A 284 -15.03 -45.89 12.33
N LEU A 285 -15.71 -45.41 11.29
CA LEU A 285 -15.78 -44.01 10.89
C LEU A 285 -17.21 -43.49 10.77
N VAL A 286 -18.20 -44.17 11.35
CA VAL A 286 -19.62 -43.79 11.24
C VAL A 286 -19.90 -42.35 11.72
N ASN A 287 -19.13 -41.86 12.71
CA ASN A 287 -19.23 -40.49 13.23
C ASN A 287 -18.13 -39.56 12.68
N LEU A 288 -17.43 -39.93 11.59
CA LEU A 288 -16.45 -39.06 10.95
C LEU A 288 -17.14 -37.88 10.26
N GLU A 289 -18.34 -38.11 9.72
CA GLU A 289 -19.19 -37.13 9.05
C GLU A 289 -20.65 -37.38 9.41
N ASN A 290 -21.52 -36.40 9.16
CA ASN A 290 -22.96 -36.61 9.12
C ASN A 290 -23.41 -36.84 7.67
N PRO A 291 -23.81 -38.07 7.27
CA PRO A 291 -24.17 -38.36 5.87
C PRO A 291 -25.37 -37.54 5.36
N VAL A 292 -26.36 -37.25 6.21
CA VAL A 292 -27.55 -36.48 5.81
C VAL A 292 -27.13 -35.05 5.47
N LEU A 293 -26.41 -34.39 6.38
CA LEU A 293 -25.96 -33.01 6.19
C LEU A 293 -24.96 -32.87 5.04
N MET A 294 -24.09 -33.87 4.85
CA MET A 294 -23.16 -33.89 3.72
C MET A 294 -23.86 -34.08 2.38
N ARG A 295 -24.82 -35.01 2.29
CA ARG A 295 -25.54 -35.30 1.03
C ARG A 295 -26.49 -34.17 0.62
N GLU A 296 -27.25 -33.63 1.58
CA GLU A 296 -28.30 -32.65 1.29
C GLU A 296 -27.80 -31.22 1.25
N TYR A 297 -26.78 -30.89 2.05
CA TYR A 297 -26.31 -29.51 2.23
C TYR A 297 -24.82 -29.32 1.94
N GLY A 298 -24.07 -30.37 1.59
CA GLY A 298 -22.64 -30.26 1.30
C GLY A 298 -21.81 -29.88 2.53
N LEU A 299 -22.29 -30.20 3.73
CA LEU A 299 -21.62 -29.85 4.98
C LEU A 299 -20.72 -30.97 5.48
N ILE A 300 -19.49 -30.62 5.79
CA ILE A 300 -18.50 -31.49 6.41
C ILE A 300 -18.39 -31.20 7.90
N LEU A 301 -18.19 -32.26 8.69
CA LEU A 301 -17.94 -32.18 10.11
C LEU A 301 -16.52 -31.67 10.33
N ALA A 302 -16.38 -30.58 11.08
CA ALA A 302 -15.10 -29.99 11.43
C ALA A 302 -14.89 -29.91 12.95
N ASN A 303 -13.71 -30.37 13.40
CA ASN A 303 -13.28 -30.28 14.78
C ASN A 303 -12.29 -29.12 14.94
N ILE A 304 -12.81 -27.87 14.91
CA ILE A 304 -12.06 -26.61 14.75
C ILE A 304 -10.77 -26.55 15.59
N ASP A 305 -10.80 -27.05 16.82
CA ASP A 305 -9.63 -26.98 17.74
C ASP A 305 -9.18 -28.33 18.29
N GLY A 306 -9.56 -29.43 17.64
CA GLY A 306 -9.16 -30.77 18.07
C GLY A 306 -10.31 -31.74 18.32
N ALA A 307 -9.93 -33.01 18.35
CA ALA A 307 -10.83 -34.15 18.51
C ALA A 307 -10.82 -34.70 19.96
N GLU A 308 -10.68 -33.85 20.98
CA GLU A 308 -10.74 -34.29 22.38
C GLU A 308 -12.16 -34.69 22.81
N ASP A 309 -13.17 -34.05 22.19
CA ASP A 309 -14.59 -34.32 22.37
C ASP A 309 -15.30 -34.27 21.01
N PRO A 310 -15.00 -35.23 20.10
CA PRO A 310 -15.44 -35.15 18.71
C PRO A 310 -16.96 -35.35 18.56
N GLU A 311 -17.63 -35.84 19.61
CA GLU A 311 -19.08 -36.07 19.63
C GLU A 311 -19.88 -34.82 20.02
N ASN A 312 -19.30 -33.90 20.82
CA ASN A 312 -20.01 -32.70 21.28
C ASN A 312 -19.33 -31.38 20.86
N LYS A 313 -18.05 -31.42 20.50
CA LYS A 313 -17.25 -30.27 20.05
C LYS A 313 -16.90 -30.43 18.58
N PHE A 314 -17.88 -30.13 17.74
CA PHE A 314 -17.75 -30.06 16.28
C PHE A 314 -18.63 -28.95 15.73
N VAL A 315 -18.40 -28.60 14.46
CA VAL A 315 -19.29 -27.75 13.66
C VAL A 315 -19.52 -28.41 12.31
N MET A 316 -20.53 -27.92 11.58
CA MET A 316 -20.81 -28.34 10.21
C MET A 316 -20.52 -27.17 9.28
N ARG A 317 -19.51 -27.33 8.41
CA ARG A 317 -19.07 -26.27 7.50
C ARG A 317 -19.15 -26.69 6.05
N SER A 318 -19.41 -25.72 5.18
CA SER A 318 -19.18 -25.86 3.75
C SER A 318 -17.69 -25.91 3.45
N VAL A 319 -17.33 -26.43 2.27
CA VAL A 319 -15.93 -26.49 1.84
C VAL A 319 -15.58 -25.20 1.09
N SER A 320 -14.61 -24.42 1.59
CA SER A 320 -14.12 -23.24 0.86
C SER A 320 -13.34 -23.68 -0.39
N HIS A 321 -13.47 -22.96 -1.50
CA HIS A 321 -12.61 -23.20 -2.67
C HIS A 321 -11.14 -22.84 -2.37
N THR A 322 -10.20 -23.44 -3.12
CA THR A 322 -8.77 -23.13 -3.02
C THR A 322 -8.26 -22.25 -4.17
N LEU A 323 -9.15 -21.65 -4.96
CA LEU A 323 -8.82 -20.70 -6.02
C LEU A 323 -8.40 -19.34 -5.42
N GLY A 324 -7.37 -18.69 -5.99
CA GLY A 324 -7.03 -17.30 -5.64
C GLY A 324 -6.47 -17.10 -4.22
N LEU A 325 -5.96 -18.17 -3.58
CA LEU A 325 -5.47 -18.09 -2.19
C LEU A 325 -4.31 -17.11 -2.02
N SER A 326 -3.43 -16.99 -3.01
CA SER A 326 -2.30 -16.03 -2.99
C SER A 326 -2.74 -14.57 -2.80
N MET A 327 -3.98 -14.25 -3.19
CA MET A 327 -4.59 -12.93 -3.05
C MET A 327 -5.50 -12.82 -1.82
N SER A 328 -6.00 -13.95 -1.31
CA SER A 328 -7.07 -13.96 -0.31
C SER A 328 -6.60 -14.21 1.12
N ILE A 329 -5.44 -14.83 1.34
CA ILE A 329 -5.04 -15.28 2.69
C ILE A 329 -4.06 -14.33 3.40
N GLN A 330 -3.90 -13.11 2.89
CA GLN A 330 -2.96 -12.12 3.44
C GLN A 330 -3.35 -11.74 4.87
N SER A 331 -2.35 -11.61 5.76
CA SER A 331 -2.53 -11.19 7.15
C SER A 331 -1.64 -9.99 7.48
N SER A 332 -1.88 -9.36 8.64
CA SER A 332 -1.08 -8.24 9.16
C SER A 332 0.40 -8.58 9.45
N ALA A 333 0.85 -9.82 9.22
CA ALA A 333 2.18 -10.37 9.50
C ALA A 333 2.68 -10.28 10.96
N THR A 334 1.95 -9.60 11.84
CA THR A 334 2.35 -9.27 13.22
C THR A 334 1.52 -10.01 14.26
N THR A 335 0.46 -10.70 13.85
CA THR A 335 -0.47 -11.40 14.75
C THR A 335 -0.96 -12.70 14.12
N PRO A 336 -0.86 -13.86 14.79
CA PRO A 336 -1.56 -15.05 14.34
C PRO A 336 -3.07 -14.79 14.18
N PRO A 337 -3.71 -15.43 13.19
CA PRO A 337 -3.15 -16.44 12.28
C PRO A 337 -2.29 -15.82 11.18
N MET A 338 -1.20 -16.50 10.82
CA MET A 338 -0.21 -16.00 9.86
C MET A 338 -0.75 -15.83 8.44
N GLN A 339 -1.74 -16.66 8.09
CA GLN A 339 -2.47 -16.63 6.84
C GLN A 339 -3.93 -16.88 7.20
N MET A 340 -4.82 -16.01 6.72
CA MET A 340 -6.24 -16.06 7.03
C MET A 340 -6.91 -17.16 6.18
N THR A 341 -6.71 -18.44 6.51
CA THR A 341 -7.23 -19.57 5.72
C THR A 341 -8.51 -20.17 6.31
N GLY A 342 -9.38 -20.70 5.44
CA GLY A 342 -10.65 -21.28 5.82
C GLY A 342 -11.67 -20.25 6.35
N TRP A 343 -12.87 -20.73 6.69
CA TRP A 343 -14.00 -19.89 7.11
C TRP A 343 -13.77 -19.09 8.39
N SER A 344 -12.89 -19.55 9.28
CA SER A 344 -12.58 -18.83 10.52
C SER A 344 -11.32 -18.00 10.43
N GLY A 345 -10.54 -18.13 9.35
CA GLY A 345 -9.26 -17.44 9.19
C GLY A 345 -8.16 -17.95 10.13
N ASP A 346 -8.47 -18.81 11.10
CA ASP A 346 -7.54 -19.32 12.13
C ASP A 346 -6.43 -20.23 11.60
N GLY A 347 -6.58 -20.75 10.38
CA GLY A 347 -5.60 -21.61 9.72
C GLY A 347 -5.18 -22.84 10.52
N ALA A 348 -6.14 -23.44 11.22
CA ALA A 348 -5.86 -24.48 12.21
C ALA A 348 -5.44 -25.84 11.60
N PRO A 349 -4.63 -26.64 12.34
CA PRO A 349 -3.98 -26.37 13.62
C PRO A 349 -2.51 -25.96 13.44
N GLY A 350 -1.99 -25.12 14.33
CA GLY A 350 -0.56 -24.74 14.31
C GLY A 350 -0.41 -23.24 14.28
N ASN A 351 0.41 -22.73 13.37
CA ASN A 351 0.71 -21.30 13.24
C ASN A 351 -0.23 -20.49 12.35
N GLY A 352 -1.37 -21.07 11.98
CA GLY A 352 -2.32 -20.42 11.10
C GLY A 352 -1.76 -20.24 9.70
N THR A 353 -0.99 -21.20 9.18
CA THR A 353 -0.49 -21.18 7.79
C THR A 353 -1.19 -22.23 6.96
N LEU A 354 -1.24 -22.03 5.64
CA LEU A 354 -1.73 -22.99 4.65
C LEU A 354 -0.98 -24.34 4.74
N ARG A 355 0.30 -24.28 5.14
CA ARG A 355 1.13 -25.45 5.45
C ARG A 355 0.56 -26.28 6.59
N ASP A 356 0.31 -25.62 7.72
CA ASP A 356 -0.18 -26.26 8.95
C ASP A 356 -1.64 -26.70 8.78
N PHE A 357 -2.43 -25.94 8.03
CA PHE A 357 -3.78 -26.30 7.59
C PHE A 357 -3.81 -27.65 6.86
N SER A 358 -2.84 -27.91 5.99
CA SER A 358 -2.71 -29.19 5.28
C SER A 358 -2.46 -30.36 6.25
N THR A 359 -1.69 -30.12 7.31
CA THR A 359 -1.46 -31.12 8.37
C THR A 359 -2.75 -31.39 9.14
N GLY A 360 -3.50 -30.33 9.45
CA GLY A 360 -4.83 -30.40 10.06
C GLY A 360 -5.83 -31.23 9.28
N ALA A 361 -5.92 -30.96 7.99
CA ALA A 361 -6.82 -31.67 7.08
C ALA A 361 -6.55 -33.19 7.08
N VAL A 362 -5.27 -33.59 7.05
CA VAL A 362 -4.89 -35.02 7.14
C VAL A 362 -5.32 -35.62 8.48
N ILE A 363 -5.01 -34.95 9.59
CA ILE A 363 -5.36 -35.44 10.93
C ILE A 363 -6.88 -35.61 11.07
N GLN A 364 -7.64 -34.64 10.57
CA GLN A 364 -9.08 -34.58 10.78
C GLN A 364 -9.84 -35.53 9.87
N HIS A 365 -9.49 -35.58 8.58
CA HIS A 365 -10.34 -36.21 7.57
C HIS A 365 -9.79 -37.52 7.02
N PHE A 366 -8.50 -37.83 7.17
CA PHE A 366 -7.89 -39.01 6.53
C PHE A 366 -7.80 -40.21 7.49
N THR A 367 -8.31 -40.06 8.70
CA THR A 367 -8.20 -41.05 9.77
C THR A 367 -8.93 -42.36 9.48
N LYS A 368 -8.34 -43.48 9.88
CA LYS A 368 -8.94 -44.82 9.79
C LYS A 368 -9.87 -45.14 10.95
N THR A 369 -9.62 -44.55 12.11
CA THR A 369 -10.46 -44.61 13.31
C THR A 369 -10.67 -43.19 13.86
N LEU A 370 -11.65 -42.99 14.74
CA LEU A 370 -11.90 -41.67 15.33
C LEU A 370 -10.83 -41.22 16.34
N ASP A 371 -9.88 -42.09 16.70
CA ASP A 371 -8.77 -41.79 17.61
C ASP A 371 -7.72 -40.86 16.98
N ARG A 372 -7.63 -40.81 15.65
CA ARG A 372 -6.78 -39.88 14.87
C ARG A 372 -5.31 -39.92 15.27
N VAL A 373 -4.76 -41.11 15.41
CA VAL A 373 -3.39 -41.35 15.85
C VAL A 373 -2.42 -41.40 14.66
N ALA A 374 -1.52 -40.42 14.59
CA ALA A 374 -0.43 -40.42 13.61
C ALA A 374 0.45 -41.67 13.74
N GLY A 375 0.82 -42.27 12.60
CA GLY A 375 1.53 -43.54 12.49
C GLY A 375 0.65 -44.79 12.56
N VAL A 376 -0.62 -44.65 12.99
CA VAL A 376 -1.60 -45.74 13.08
C VAL A 376 -2.70 -45.52 12.04
N ASP A 377 -3.40 -44.39 12.15
CA ASP A 377 -4.52 -44.04 11.30
C ASP A 377 -4.07 -43.42 9.97
N PHE A 378 -3.03 -42.61 10.01
CA PHE A 378 -2.43 -41.90 8.88
C PHE A 378 -0.95 -41.61 9.17
N ARG A 379 -0.14 -41.30 8.17
CA ARG A 379 1.17 -40.64 8.36
C ARG A 379 0.99 -39.13 8.23
N LEU A 380 1.79 -38.35 8.95
CA LEU A 380 1.82 -36.91 8.72
C LEU A 380 2.58 -36.60 7.41
N PRO A 381 2.18 -35.55 6.67
CA PRO A 381 2.96 -35.04 5.56
C PRO A 381 4.38 -34.66 6.01
N SER A 382 5.37 -34.99 5.20
CA SER A 382 6.74 -34.52 5.40
C SER A 382 6.88 -33.04 5.03
N ASP A 383 7.94 -32.38 5.52
CA ASP A 383 8.19 -30.97 5.21
C ASP A 383 8.25 -30.68 3.69
N ALA A 384 8.81 -31.63 2.94
CA ALA A 384 8.91 -31.60 1.48
C ALA A 384 7.55 -31.69 0.78
N GLU A 385 6.66 -32.54 1.29
CA GLU A 385 5.30 -32.70 0.76
C GLU A 385 4.45 -31.46 1.08
N LEU A 386 4.63 -30.87 2.26
CA LEU A 386 3.97 -29.63 2.65
C LEU A 386 4.39 -28.44 1.78
N ASP A 387 5.69 -28.30 1.47
CA ASP A 387 6.18 -27.26 0.54
C ASP A 387 5.51 -27.41 -0.84
N ALA A 388 5.39 -28.64 -1.34
CA ALA A 388 4.77 -28.94 -2.63
C ALA A 388 3.26 -28.68 -2.62
N LEU A 389 2.54 -29.11 -1.58
CA LEU A 389 1.10 -28.86 -1.42
C LEU A 389 0.81 -27.35 -1.37
N GLU A 390 1.56 -26.60 -0.56
CA GLU A 390 1.44 -25.13 -0.48
C GLU A 390 1.70 -24.48 -1.83
N ALA A 391 2.75 -24.91 -2.56
CA ALA A 391 3.07 -24.41 -3.89
C ALA A 391 1.94 -24.66 -4.89
N PHE A 392 1.33 -25.85 -4.88
CA PHE A 392 0.19 -26.15 -5.73
C PHE A 392 -1.01 -25.26 -5.40
N MET A 393 -1.41 -25.16 -4.13
CA MET A 393 -2.56 -24.35 -3.73
C MET A 393 -2.37 -22.85 -4.05
N LEU A 394 -1.17 -22.30 -3.83
CA LEU A 394 -0.85 -20.91 -4.18
C LEU A 394 -0.71 -20.67 -5.70
N SER A 395 -0.66 -21.73 -6.51
CA SER A 395 -0.58 -21.66 -7.97
C SER A 395 -1.94 -21.70 -8.68
N LEU A 396 -3.03 -21.80 -7.92
CA LEU A 396 -4.40 -21.89 -8.44
C LEU A 396 -5.06 -20.51 -8.56
N GLY A 397 -5.87 -20.35 -9.61
CA GLY A 397 -6.64 -19.13 -9.87
C GLY A 397 -5.83 -17.98 -10.46
N ARG A 398 -6.34 -16.77 -10.27
CA ARG A 398 -5.80 -15.53 -10.83
C ARG A 398 -4.51 -15.06 -10.14
N GLN A 399 -3.72 -14.29 -10.88
CA GLN A 399 -2.46 -13.68 -10.38
C GLN A 399 -2.69 -12.35 -9.65
N SER A 400 -3.79 -11.67 -9.99
CA SER A 400 -4.22 -10.39 -9.43
C SER A 400 -5.71 -10.21 -9.65
N ASP A 401 -6.33 -9.39 -8.81
CA ASP A 401 -7.73 -8.98 -8.98
C ASP A 401 -7.79 -7.88 -10.04
N PRO A 402 -8.62 -8.01 -11.10
CA PRO A 402 -8.87 -6.89 -12.01
C PRO A 402 -9.41 -5.68 -11.25
N ASN A 403 -9.01 -4.46 -11.60
CA ASN A 403 -9.53 -3.27 -10.93
C ASN A 403 -10.98 -2.99 -11.38
N LEU A 404 -11.91 -3.06 -10.43
CA LEU A 404 -13.32 -2.80 -10.65
C LEU A 404 -13.62 -1.35 -11.03
N ASN A 405 -12.80 -0.38 -10.66
CA ASN A 405 -13.00 1.02 -11.06
C ASN A 405 -12.87 1.18 -12.59
N ASN A 406 -11.98 0.38 -13.20
CA ASN A 406 -11.62 0.42 -14.63
C ASN A 406 -12.49 -0.54 -15.45
N LEU A 407 -13.29 -1.34 -14.76
CA LEU A 407 -14.12 -2.36 -15.38
C LEU A 407 -15.47 -1.74 -15.75
N HIS A 408 -15.76 -1.67 -17.05
CA HIS A 408 -17.04 -1.19 -17.55
C HIS A 408 -17.86 -2.36 -18.11
N LEU A 409 -19.02 -2.61 -17.50
CA LEU A 409 -19.88 -3.74 -17.86
C LEU A 409 -20.95 -3.29 -18.85
N LEU A 410 -21.15 -4.08 -19.92
CA LEU A 410 -22.08 -3.73 -20.98
C LEU A 410 -23.55 -3.98 -20.61
N ASN A 411 -23.80 -4.87 -19.64
CA ASN A 411 -25.15 -5.07 -19.11
C ASN A 411 -25.48 -3.96 -18.09
N PRO A 412 -26.60 -3.22 -18.25
CA PRO A 412 -26.95 -2.11 -17.38
C PRO A 412 -27.14 -2.48 -15.91
N ASP A 413 -27.72 -3.65 -15.62
CA ASP A 413 -27.97 -4.11 -14.24
C ASP A 413 -26.66 -4.52 -13.56
N ALA A 414 -25.77 -5.18 -14.29
CA ALA A 414 -24.44 -5.51 -13.80
C ALA A 414 -23.60 -4.25 -13.56
N GLU A 415 -23.67 -3.24 -14.44
CA GLU A 415 -22.99 -1.96 -14.23
C GLU A 415 -23.58 -1.19 -13.05
N ARG A 416 -24.91 -1.21 -12.87
CA ARG A 416 -25.58 -0.67 -11.68
C ARG A 416 -25.07 -1.35 -10.42
N GLY A 417 -25.01 -2.69 -10.41
CA GLY A 417 -24.50 -3.46 -9.29
C GLY A 417 -23.04 -3.13 -8.96
N ARG A 418 -22.18 -2.98 -9.97
CA ARG A 418 -20.78 -2.56 -9.78
C ARG A 418 -20.68 -1.21 -9.07
N LEU A 419 -21.48 -0.24 -9.49
CA LEU A 419 -21.48 1.10 -8.92
C LEU A 419 -22.00 1.12 -7.46
N LEU A 420 -23.05 0.37 -7.17
CA LEU A 420 -23.56 0.18 -5.80
C LEU A 420 -22.51 -0.48 -4.90
N PHE A 421 -21.84 -1.52 -5.42
CA PHE A 421 -20.83 -2.29 -4.72
C PHE A 421 -19.64 -1.42 -4.29
N LEU A 422 -19.12 -0.60 -5.22
CA LEU A 422 -17.96 0.29 -5.02
C LEU A 422 -18.26 1.51 -4.16
N ALA A 423 -19.52 1.92 -4.03
CA ALA A 423 -19.91 3.05 -3.22
C ALA A 423 -19.83 2.72 -1.72
N GLU A 424 -19.02 3.49 -0.99
CA GLU A 424 -18.77 3.32 0.46
C GLU A 424 -19.54 4.35 1.33
N ASP A 425 -19.94 5.49 0.76
CA ASP A 425 -20.76 6.52 1.42
C ASP A 425 -21.87 7.01 0.48
N SER A 426 -23.03 7.30 1.05
CA SER A 426 -24.18 7.88 0.38
C SER A 426 -24.07 9.40 0.22
N LYS A 427 -23.19 10.06 0.99
CA LYS A 427 -22.97 11.51 0.92
C LYS A 427 -22.03 11.88 -0.23
N ASN A 428 -22.47 12.81 -1.08
CA ASN A 428 -21.73 13.38 -2.22
C ASN A 428 -21.50 12.49 -3.46
N ARG A 429 -22.17 11.34 -3.61
CA ARG A 429 -22.20 10.57 -4.87
C ARG A 429 -23.61 10.52 -5.45
N THR A 430 -23.75 10.51 -6.79
CA THR A 430 -25.04 10.36 -7.51
C THR A 430 -25.67 8.97 -7.36
N ILE A 431 -25.02 8.07 -6.63
CA ILE A 431 -25.33 6.64 -6.53
C ILE A 431 -25.41 6.27 -5.04
N GLN A 432 -26.44 5.52 -4.66
CA GLN A 432 -26.61 5.03 -3.29
C GLN A 432 -25.56 3.95 -2.96
N ALA A 433 -25.14 3.83 -1.69
CA ALA A 433 -24.07 2.92 -1.30
C ALA A 433 -24.60 1.58 -0.76
N ALA A 434 -24.15 0.46 -1.35
CA ALA A 434 -24.34 -0.87 -0.77
C ALA A 434 -23.22 -1.23 0.23
N LYS A 435 -22.07 -0.53 0.19
CA LYS A 435 -20.95 -0.65 1.13
C LYS A 435 -20.20 -1.99 1.11
N CYS A 436 -20.46 -2.86 0.13
CA CYS A 436 -19.81 -4.16 0.00
C CYS A 436 -18.28 -4.05 -0.09
N ASN A 437 -17.78 -3.01 -0.76
CA ASN A 437 -16.34 -2.76 -0.98
C ASN A 437 -15.53 -2.44 0.30
N ILE A 438 -16.19 -2.20 1.44
CA ILE A 438 -15.52 -1.96 2.73
C ILE A 438 -14.86 -3.25 3.25
N CYS A 439 -15.57 -4.38 3.15
CA CYS A 439 -15.06 -5.68 3.58
C CYS A 439 -14.49 -6.47 2.38
N HIS A 440 -15.14 -6.38 1.23
CA HIS A 440 -14.73 -7.05 -0.02
C HIS A 440 -14.06 -6.07 -0.98
N ARG A 441 -12.91 -5.49 -0.61
CA ARG A 441 -12.27 -4.46 -1.44
C ARG A 441 -11.97 -5.03 -2.82
N ASN A 442 -12.41 -4.33 -3.85
CA ASN A 442 -12.26 -4.74 -5.25
C ASN A 442 -12.86 -6.14 -5.55
N ALA A 443 -13.95 -6.49 -4.85
CA ALA A 443 -14.54 -7.84 -4.82
C ALA A 443 -13.57 -8.96 -4.37
N GLY A 444 -12.41 -8.58 -3.84
CA GLY A 444 -11.46 -9.49 -3.23
C GLY A 444 -11.81 -9.80 -1.77
N ALA A 445 -10.93 -10.56 -1.13
CA ALA A 445 -11.02 -10.94 0.28
C ALA A 445 -10.32 -9.94 1.22
N LEU A 446 -9.62 -8.93 0.68
CA LEU A 446 -8.81 -8.02 1.48
C LEU A 446 -9.58 -6.75 1.84
N THR A 447 -9.27 -6.18 2.99
CA THR A 447 -9.76 -4.86 3.42
C THR A 447 -8.88 -3.75 2.86
N ARG A 448 -9.23 -2.48 3.16
CA ARG A 448 -8.40 -1.31 2.83
C ARG A 448 -6.97 -1.38 3.38
N ALA A 449 -6.77 -2.08 4.50
CA ALA A 449 -5.43 -2.27 5.09
C ALA A 449 -4.57 -3.29 4.32
N GLY A 450 -5.11 -3.93 3.26
CA GLY A 450 -4.39 -4.91 2.46
C GLY A 450 -4.30 -6.29 3.11
N GLU A 451 -5.11 -6.54 4.15
CA GLU A 451 -5.18 -7.80 4.89
C GLU A 451 -6.60 -8.38 4.84
N ASN A 452 -6.70 -9.70 4.89
CA ASN A 452 -7.98 -10.36 5.11
C ASN A 452 -8.34 -10.25 6.60
N SER A 453 -9.63 -10.13 6.90
CA SER A 453 -10.15 -9.89 8.23
C SER A 453 -11.38 -10.75 8.49
N ASN A 454 -11.57 -11.09 9.77
CA ASN A 454 -12.80 -11.70 10.21
C ASN A 454 -13.83 -10.64 10.61
N PHE A 455 -15.09 -10.93 10.35
CA PHE A 455 -16.22 -10.05 10.62
C PHE A 455 -17.36 -10.80 11.32
N ILE A 456 -18.10 -10.09 12.17
CA ILE A 456 -19.29 -10.63 12.85
C ILE A 456 -20.53 -10.08 12.13
N THR A 457 -20.87 -10.74 11.02
CA THR A 457 -21.98 -10.34 10.14
C THR A 457 -23.35 -10.85 10.60
N GLY A 458 -23.38 -11.76 11.58
CA GLY A 458 -24.64 -12.33 12.09
C GLY A 458 -25.20 -13.47 11.24
N VAL A 459 -24.47 -13.97 10.24
CA VAL A 459 -24.88 -15.10 9.38
C VAL A 459 -25.31 -16.30 10.22
N GLU A 460 -24.59 -16.64 11.29
CA GLU A 460 -24.95 -17.76 12.17
C GLU A 460 -26.31 -17.60 12.89
N ASN A 461 -26.90 -16.41 12.89
CA ASN A 461 -28.24 -16.18 13.44
C ASN A 461 -29.36 -16.39 12.41
N MET A 462 -29.03 -16.58 11.12
CA MET A 462 -30.04 -16.84 10.10
C MET A 462 -30.65 -18.24 10.28
N PRO A 463 -31.96 -18.43 10.01
CA PRO A 463 -32.56 -19.75 9.97
C PRO A 463 -31.84 -20.64 8.95
N HIS A 464 -31.46 -21.86 9.35
CA HIS A 464 -30.76 -22.77 8.47
C HIS A 464 -31.71 -23.85 7.93
N PRO A 465 -31.74 -24.13 6.61
CA PRO A 465 -32.65 -25.12 6.06
C PRO A 465 -32.40 -26.53 6.61
N ALA A 466 -31.15 -26.87 6.96
CA ALA A 466 -30.82 -28.16 7.56
C ALA A 466 -31.44 -28.39 8.95
N ASP A 467 -31.88 -27.35 9.67
CA ASP A 467 -32.47 -27.52 11.00
C ASP A 467 -33.77 -28.35 10.95
N ILE A 468 -34.43 -28.43 9.77
CA ILE A 468 -35.64 -29.25 9.56
C ILE A 468 -35.36 -30.75 9.55
N THR A 469 -34.11 -31.16 9.32
CA THR A 469 -33.71 -32.57 9.28
C THR A 469 -33.71 -33.20 10.68
N GLY A 470 -33.57 -32.37 11.72
CA GLY A 470 -33.38 -32.81 13.10
C GLY A 470 -31.96 -33.32 13.40
N GLU A 471 -31.05 -33.29 12.41
CA GLU A 471 -29.65 -33.64 12.60
C GLU A 471 -28.93 -32.62 13.48
N LEU A 472 -27.97 -33.09 14.29
CA LEU A 472 -27.25 -32.22 15.20
C LEU A 472 -26.30 -31.30 14.42
N ARG A 473 -26.58 -30.00 14.47
CA ARG A 473 -25.72 -28.93 13.96
C ARG A 473 -25.42 -27.95 15.10
N PRO A 474 -24.31 -28.13 15.83
CA PRO A 474 -23.92 -27.18 16.85
C PRO A 474 -23.65 -25.81 16.22
N ARG A 475 -23.93 -24.75 16.98
CA ARG A 475 -23.68 -23.38 16.52
C ARG A 475 -22.19 -23.18 16.24
N ASP A 476 -21.89 -22.65 15.06
CA ASP A 476 -20.52 -22.31 14.67
C ASP A 476 -20.15 -20.91 15.18
N GLY A 477 -19.20 -20.85 16.12
CA GLY A 477 -18.70 -19.58 16.65
C GLY A 477 -17.50 -19.03 15.86
N GLY A 478 -17.12 -19.60 14.73
CA GLY A 478 -16.06 -19.04 13.90
C GLY A 478 -14.68 -19.16 14.55
N PHE A 479 -13.97 -18.05 14.71
CA PHE A 479 -12.58 -18.04 15.17
C PHE A 479 -12.41 -18.42 16.65
N GLY A 480 -11.65 -19.50 16.87
CA GLY A 480 -11.12 -19.91 18.18
C GLY A 480 -11.94 -20.94 18.96
N ALA A 481 -11.33 -21.42 20.05
CA ALA A 481 -11.75 -22.65 20.74
C ALA A 481 -12.67 -22.50 21.94
N GLN A 482 -13.01 -21.28 22.31
CA GLN A 482 -13.69 -21.00 23.57
C GLN A 482 -15.18 -21.14 23.42
N PHE A 483 -15.80 -21.91 24.32
CA PHE A 483 -17.25 -21.90 24.40
C PHE A 483 -17.72 -20.52 24.84
N ASN A 484 -18.52 -19.88 23.99
CA ASN A 484 -19.11 -18.59 24.27
C ASN A 484 -20.52 -18.80 24.79
N GLY A 485 -20.71 -18.64 26.10
CA GLY A 485 -22.02 -18.86 26.74
C GLY A 485 -23.12 -17.90 26.28
N THR A 486 -22.77 -16.76 25.69
CA THR A 486 -23.73 -15.80 25.13
C THR A 486 -24.25 -16.26 23.78
N THR A 487 -23.40 -16.87 22.96
CA THR A 487 -23.74 -17.25 21.59
C THR A 487 -24.13 -18.73 21.53
N GLY A 488 -23.61 -19.58 22.41
CA GLY A 488 -23.91 -21.01 22.45
C GLY A 488 -23.07 -21.85 21.48
N GLY A 489 -21.96 -21.29 20.98
CA GLY A 489 -21.00 -21.97 20.08
C GLY A 489 -19.55 -21.82 20.54
N PHE A 490 -18.62 -22.46 19.83
CA PHE A 490 -17.18 -22.32 20.06
C PHE A 490 -16.58 -21.27 19.13
N GLY A 491 -15.96 -20.24 19.71
CA GLY A 491 -15.34 -19.12 18.98
C GLY A 491 -15.91 -17.75 19.37
N ASP A 492 -15.49 -16.70 18.68
CA ASP A 492 -15.87 -15.30 18.92
C ASP A 492 -16.96 -14.75 17.99
N ASN A 493 -17.62 -15.63 17.24
CA ASN A 493 -18.60 -15.39 16.17
C ASN A 493 -18.05 -14.66 14.93
N SER A 494 -16.73 -14.49 14.79
CA SER A 494 -16.14 -13.84 13.63
C SER A 494 -15.77 -14.86 12.56
N PHE A 495 -16.02 -14.51 11.29
CA PHE A 495 -15.73 -15.34 10.12
C PHE A 495 -14.95 -14.56 9.08
N ASN A 496 -14.07 -15.28 8.41
CA ASN A 496 -13.14 -14.78 7.41
C ASN A 496 -13.84 -14.37 6.12
N THR A 497 -13.31 -13.34 5.46
CA THR A 497 -13.90 -12.78 4.24
C THR A 497 -13.48 -13.58 3.02
N PRO A 498 -14.42 -14.18 2.24
CA PRO A 498 -14.08 -14.86 0.99
C PRO A 498 -13.89 -13.86 -0.18
N SER A 499 -13.18 -14.30 -1.21
CA SER A 499 -13.15 -13.64 -2.52
C SER A 499 -14.53 -13.75 -3.17
N LEU A 500 -14.99 -12.69 -3.83
CA LEU A 500 -16.26 -12.69 -4.58
C LEU A 500 -16.07 -12.88 -6.09
N TRP A 501 -14.83 -12.90 -6.58
CA TRP A 501 -14.52 -13.16 -8.00
C TRP A 501 -14.97 -14.54 -8.48
N GLU A 502 -15.05 -15.53 -7.59
CA GLU A 502 -15.48 -16.91 -7.86
C GLU A 502 -16.78 -17.29 -7.13
N ALA A 503 -17.49 -16.32 -6.57
CA ALA A 503 -18.59 -16.63 -5.67
C ALA A 503 -19.84 -17.11 -6.42
N ALA A 504 -20.18 -16.51 -7.55
CA ALA A 504 -21.48 -16.75 -8.19
C ALA A 504 -21.70 -18.19 -8.67
N ASP A 505 -20.64 -18.95 -8.92
CA ASP A 505 -20.72 -20.34 -9.36
C ASP A 505 -20.48 -21.38 -8.24
N THR A 506 -20.35 -20.95 -6.98
CA THR A 506 -20.06 -21.82 -5.82
C THR A 506 -21.22 -21.97 -4.84
N ALA A 507 -22.46 -21.77 -5.28
CA ALA A 507 -23.66 -22.02 -4.47
C ALA A 507 -23.66 -23.46 -3.89
N PRO A 508 -24.22 -23.69 -2.68
CA PRO A 508 -24.84 -22.70 -1.78
C PRO A 508 -23.82 -21.80 -1.07
N TYR A 509 -24.30 -20.78 -0.34
CA TYR A 509 -23.48 -19.69 0.19
C TYR A 509 -23.35 -19.68 1.72
N PHE A 510 -22.33 -18.95 2.17
CA PHE A 510 -21.84 -18.85 3.56
C PHE A 510 -21.10 -20.09 4.07
N HIS A 511 -20.49 -19.96 5.25
CA HIS A 511 -19.69 -21.02 5.89
C HIS A 511 -20.47 -22.29 6.22
N HIS A 512 -21.79 -22.24 6.16
CA HIS A 512 -22.68 -23.36 6.43
C HIS A 512 -23.67 -23.63 5.29
N ASN A 513 -23.52 -23.09 4.08
CA ASN A 513 -24.43 -23.36 2.95
C ASN A 513 -25.92 -23.03 3.24
N GLY A 514 -26.19 -21.96 4.00
CA GLY A 514 -27.55 -21.64 4.45
C GLY A 514 -28.40 -20.86 3.46
N ALA A 515 -27.76 -20.20 2.48
CA ALA A 515 -28.44 -19.55 1.37
C ALA A 515 -28.25 -20.39 0.10
N ALA A 516 -29.34 -20.82 -0.53
CA ALA A 516 -29.30 -21.69 -1.70
C ALA A 516 -28.97 -20.92 -2.99
N THR A 517 -29.29 -19.63 -3.03
CA THR A 517 -29.06 -18.77 -4.20
C THR A 517 -28.24 -17.53 -3.85
N LEU A 518 -27.66 -16.91 -4.88
CA LEU A 518 -26.89 -15.68 -4.73
C LEU A 518 -27.77 -14.53 -4.24
N GLU A 519 -29.02 -14.49 -4.70
CA GLU A 519 -30.03 -13.53 -4.29
C GLU A 519 -30.34 -13.65 -2.79
N GLU A 520 -30.50 -14.87 -2.27
CA GLU A 520 -30.69 -15.09 -0.83
C GLU A 520 -29.48 -14.63 -0.02
N ALA A 521 -28.27 -14.90 -0.51
CA ALA A 521 -27.03 -14.47 0.14
C ALA A 521 -26.88 -12.94 0.15
N ILE A 522 -27.29 -12.24 -0.92
CA ILE A 522 -27.27 -10.77 -0.98
C ILE A 522 -28.39 -10.17 -0.11
N ALA A 523 -29.60 -10.73 -0.18
CA ALA A 523 -30.75 -10.26 0.59
C ALA A 523 -30.52 -10.37 2.11
N PHE A 524 -29.67 -11.31 2.56
CA PHE A 524 -29.24 -11.39 3.96
C PHE A 524 -28.69 -10.06 4.49
N TYR A 525 -27.99 -9.26 3.68
CA TYR A 525 -27.41 -7.99 4.14
C TYR A 525 -28.44 -6.89 4.39
N ASP A 526 -29.70 -7.08 4.01
CA ASP A 526 -30.84 -6.22 4.37
C ASP A 526 -31.69 -6.81 5.54
N SER A 527 -31.32 -7.98 6.04
CA SER A 527 -32.04 -8.68 7.11
C SER A 527 -31.86 -8.04 8.50
N ALA A 528 -32.75 -8.41 9.44
CA ALA A 528 -32.61 -8.00 10.84
C ALA A 528 -31.38 -8.62 11.50
N GLU A 529 -31.02 -9.84 11.11
CA GLU A 529 -29.86 -10.58 11.59
C GLU A 529 -28.56 -9.83 11.28
N PHE A 530 -28.41 -9.33 10.04
CA PHE A 530 -27.27 -8.50 9.67
C PHE A 530 -27.35 -7.11 10.31
N LYS A 531 -28.48 -6.41 10.21
CA LYS A 531 -28.63 -5.04 10.76
C LYS A 531 -28.33 -4.97 12.25
N ASN A 532 -28.70 -6.00 13.02
CA ASN A 532 -28.41 -6.09 14.46
C ASN A 532 -27.03 -6.68 14.79
N SER A 533 -26.26 -7.13 13.80
CA SER A 533 -24.89 -7.61 13.99
C SER A 533 -23.92 -6.48 14.30
N VAL A 534 -22.70 -6.84 14.74
CA VAL A 534 -21.64 -5.86 15.01
C VAL A 534 -21.30 -5.07 13.74
N GLU A 535 -21.21 -5.76 12.59
CA GLU A 535 -20.89 -5.10 11.33
C GLU A 535 -22.04 -4.26 10.78
N GLY A 536 -23.29 -4.72 10.89
CA GLY A 536 -24.45 -3.94 10.48
C GLY A 536 -24.53 -2.61 11.24
N GLN A 537 -24.32 -2.64 12.55
CA GLN A 537 -24.25 -1.43 13.38
C GLN A 537 -23.05 -0.55 13.03
N ARG A 538 -21.87 -1.14 12.75
CA ARG A 538 -20.68 -0.39 12.36
C ARG A 538 -20.89 0.35 11.03
N LEU A 539 -21.45 -0.31 10.02
CA LEU A 539 -21.72 0.29 8.71
C LEU A 539 -22.77 1.40 8.75
N LEU A 540 -23.73 1.30 9.67
CA LEU A 540 -24.70 2.38 9.93
C LEU A 540 -24.03 3.62 10.49
N LEU A 541 -23.08 3.45 11.43
CA LEU A 541 -22.32 4.57 12.02
C LEU A 541 -21.33 5.22 11.05
N MET A 542 -20.87 4.49 10.04
CA MET A 542 -19.98 5.02 9.00
C MET A 542 -20.71 5.89 7.96
N ASP A 543 -22.04 5.81 7.87
CA ASP A 543 -22.80 6.60 6.89
C ASP A 543 -22.96 8.06 7.33
N THR A 544 -22.38 8.98 6.57
CA THR A 544 -22.48 10.41 6.90
C THR A 544 -23.77 11.06 6.39
N GLY A 545 -24.57 10.35 5.59
CA GLY A 545 -25.90 10.74 5.10
C GLY A 545 -27.08 10.16 5.90
N GLY A 546 -26.82 9.23 6.82
CA GLY A 546 -27.83 8.59 7.67
C GLY A 546 -28.86 7.75 6.91
N GLN A 547 -28.56 7.37 5.66
CA GLN A 547 -29.40 6.49 4.85
C GLN A 547 -29.05 5.02 5.11
N GLU A 548 -30.04 4.14 4.98
CA GLU A 548 -29.78 2.69 4.99
C GLU A 548 -28.99 2.27 3.73
N MET A 549 -28.35 1.10 3.79
CA MET A 549 -27.64 0.54 2.65
C MET A 549 -28.61 0.26 1.49
N ALA A 550 -28.20 0.58 0.28
CA ALA A 550 -28.99 0.31 -0.93
C ALA A 550 -28.71 -1.09 -1.47
N ILE A 551 -29.28 -2.11 -0.83
CA ILE A 551 -29.17 -3.50 -1.26
C ILE A 551 -30.15 -3.77 -2.41
N GLU A 552 -29.75 -3.44 -3.65
CA GLU A 552 -30.48 -3.83 -4.86
C GLU A 552 -30.04 -5.24 -5.27
N VAL A 553 -30.78 -6.24 -4.80
CA VAL A 553 -30.45 -7.67 -4.92
C VAL A 553 -30.14 -8.06 -6.37
N ASP A 554 -31.04 -7.75 -7.31
CA ASP A 554 -30.90 -8.17 -8.71
C ASP A 554 -29.67 -7.55 -9.38
N ALA A 555 -29.42 -6.26 -9.15
CA ALA A 555 -28.28 -5.55 -9.72
C ALA A 555 -26.95 -6.07 -9.15
N LEU A 556 -26.85 -6.25 -7.82
CA LEU A 556 -25.68 -6.82 -7.17
C LEU A 556 -25.44 -8.27 -7.61
N ALA A 557 -26.50 -9.07 -7.74
CA ALA A 557 -26.40 -10.44 -8.22
C ALA A 557 -25.92 -10.47 -9.68
N ALA A 558 -26.47 -9.60 -10.55
CA ALA A 558 -26.01 -9.47 -11.93
C ALA A 558 -24.52 -9.10 -12.01
N PHE A 559 -24.08 -8.14 -11.19
CA PHE A 559 -22.68 -7.76 -11.08
C PHE A 559 -21.77 -8.93 -10.69
N LEU A 560 -22.10 -9.63 -9.59
CA LEU A 560 -21.31 -10.74 -9.08
C LEU A 560 -21.24 -11.91 -10.09
N ARG A 561 -22.35 -12.18 -10.81
CA ARG A 561 -22.37 -13.14 -11.92
C ARG A 561 -21.43 -12.75 -13.05
N VAL A 562 -21.42 -11.48 -13.46
CA VAL A 562 -20.58 -11.02 -14.57
C VAL A 562 -19.09 -11.06 -14.22
N ILE A 563 -18.68 -10.67 -13.00
CA ILE A 563 -17.26 -10.79 -12.60
C ILE A 563 -16.81 -12.25 -12.51
N ASN A 564 -17.69 -13.16 -12.08
CA ASN A 564 -17.42 -14.60 -12.11
C ASN A 564 -17.26 -15.13 -13.53
N VAL A 565 -18.09 -14.66 -14.47
CA VAL A 565 -17.96 -15.01 -15.89
C VAL A 565 -16.62 -14.53 -16.45
N ILE A 566 -16.19 -13.32 -16.08
CA ILE A 566 -14.87 -12.78 -16.49
C ILE A 566 -13.73 -13.67 -15.98
N GLU A 567 -13.81 -14.12 -14.72
CA GLU A 567 -12.81 -15.03 -14.14
C GLU A 567 -12.83 -16.41 -14.82
N ASN A 568 -14.00 -16.99 -15.08
CA ASN A 568 -14.12 -18.26 -15.81
C ASN A 568 -13.64 -18.16 -17.27
N ILE A 569 -13.83 -17.02 -17.93
CA ILE A 569 -13.25 -16.76 -19.26
C ILE A 569 -11.72 -16.76 -19.19
N ARG A 570 -11.14 -16.08 -18.20
CA ARG A 570 -9.69 -16.03 -17.99
C ARG A 570 -9.14 -17.43 -17.69
N SER A 571 -9.76 -18.14 -16.75
CA SER A 571 -9.36 -19.48 -16.32
C SER A 571 -9.43 -20.50 -17.47
N SER A 572 -10.57 -20.59 -18.16
CA SER A 572 -10.72 -21.48 -19.31
C SER A 572 -9.71 -21.18 -20.43
N SER A 573 -9.43 -19.90 -20.70
CA SER A 573 -8.43 -19.49 -21.70
C SER A 573 -7.00 -19.88 -21.31
N ASP A 574 -6.62 -19.78 -20.03
CA ASP A 574 -5.32 -20.26 -19.52
C ASP A 574 -5.18 -21.76 -19.75
N TYR A 575 -6.17 -22.56 -19.32
CA TYR A 575 -6.16 -24.00 -19.48
C TYR A 575 -6.12 -24.44 -20.95
N LEU A 576 -6.85 -23.75 -21.83
CA LEU A 576 -6.84 -24.00 -23.27
C LEU A 576 -5.45 -23.74 -23.87
N THR A 577 -4.88 -22.58 -23.57
CA THR A 577 -3.53 -22.19 -24.04
C THR A 577 -2.49 -23.22 -23.61
N ARG A 578 -2.56 -23.66 -22.35
CA ARG A 578 -1.64 -24.63 -21.76
C ARG A 578 -1.83 -26.05 -22.28
N ALA A 579 -3.03 -26.40 -22.74
CA ALA A 579 -3.31 -27.70 -23.36
C ALA A 579 -2.69 -27.85 -24.76
N MET A 580 -2.38 -26.74 -25.45
CA MET A 580 -1.76 -26.77 -26.78
C MET A 580 -0.37 -27.40 -26.74
N GLY A 581 -0.05 -28.22 -27.74
CA GLY A 581 1.25 -28.91 -27.85
C GLY A 581 1.48 -30.03 -26.82
N GLN A 582 0.55 -30.27 -25.89
CA GLN A 582 0.72 -31.26 -24.82
C GLN A 582 0.49 -32.70 -25.27
N SER A 583 0.99 -33.64 -24.46
CA SER A 583 0.60 -35.05 -24.57
C SER A 583 -0.92 -35.21 -24.40
N THR A 584 -1.51 -36.20 -25.06
CA THR A 584 -2.97 -36.42 -25.03
C THR A 584 -3.53 -36.58 -23.61
N ARG A 585 -2.78 -37.18 -22.69
CA ARG A 585 -3.21 -37.33 -21.28
C ARG A 585 -3.29 -35.97 -20.57
N ASN A 586 -2.24 -35.16 -20.66
CA ASN A 586 -2.17 -33.87 -19.99
C ASN A 586 -3.14 -32.86 -20.62
N ALA A 587 -3.23 -32.83 -21.96
CA ALA A 587 -4.19 -31.99 -22.66
C ALA A 587 -5.63 -32.32 -22.21
N LYS A 588 -5.99 -33.62 -22.12
CA LYS A 588 -7.33 -34.02 -21.65
C LYS A 588 -7.64 -33.53 -20.23
N LYS A 589 -6.65 -33.51 -19.34
CA LYS A 589 -6.80 -33.01 -17.97
C LYS A 589 -7.17 -31.53 -17.97
N LEU A 590 -6.40 -30.69 -18.65
CA LEU A 590 -6.65 -29.24 -18.73
C LEU A 590 -7.96 -28.93 -19.48
N LEU A 591 -8.24 -29.63 -20.58
CA LEU A 591 -9.49 -29.49 -21.34
C LEU A 591 -10.72 -29.96 -20.56
N ASN A 592 -10.58 -30.82 -19.54
CA ASN A 592 -11.70 -31.16 -18.66
C ASN A 592 -12.13 -29.94 -17.84
N ILE A 593 -11.16 -29.22 -17.26
CA ILE A 593 -11.41 -28.08 -16.39
C ILE A 593 -11.88 -26.90 -17.22
N ALA A 594 -11.20 -26.56 -18.33
CA ALA A 594 -11.66 -25.52 -19.24
C ALA A 594 -13.12 -25.73 -19.71
N LYS A 595 -13.54 -26.99 -19.87
CA LYS A 595 -14.92 -27.32 -20.21
C LYS A 595 -15.89 -27.11 -19.03
N SER A 596 -15.46 -27.35 -17.79
CA SER A 596 -16.25 -27.04 -16.58
C SER A 596 -16.47 -25.54 -16.49
N ASP A 597 -15.41 -24.73 -16.54
CA ASP A 597 -15.49 -23.27 -16.48
C ASP A 597 -16.45 -22.71 -17.54
N VAL A 598 -16.41 -23.22 -18.78
CA VAL A 598 -17.35 -22.79 -19.85
C VAL A 598 -18.80 -23.25 -19.57
N LYS A 599 -19.01 -24.37 -18.88
CA LYS A 599 -20.36 -24.75 -18.42
C LYS A 599 -20.83 -23.82 -17.30
N ASP A 600 -19.94 -23.46 -16.38
CA ASP A 600 -20.27 -22.56 -15.28
C ASP A 600 -20.62 -21.17 -15.81
N ILE A 601 -19.92 -20.66 -16.83
CA ILE A 601 -20.32 -19.44 -17.55
C ILE A 601 -21.77 -19.54 -18.04
N LEU A 602 -22.11 -20.62 -18.75
CA LEU A 602 -23.47 -20.82 -19.29
C LEU A 602 -24.53 -20.94 -18.19
N ARG A 603 -24.18 -21.55 -17.05
CA ARG A 603 -25.08 -21.70 -15.91
C ARG A 603 -25.29 -20.36 -15.21
N VAL A 604 -24.22 -19.67 -14.83
CA VAL A 604 -24.25 -18.38 -14.15
C VAL A 604 -24.99 -17.32 -14.98
N LEU A 605 -24.68 -17.21 -16.27
CA LEU A 605 -25.42 -16.30 -17.16
C LEU A 605 -26.90 -16.69 -17.30
N GLY A 606 -27.20 -17.99 -17.33
CA GLY A 606 -28.56 -18.49 -17.42
C GLY A 606 -29.39 -18.22 -16.16
N GLU A 607 -28.81 -18.39 -14.98
CA GLU A 607 -29.47 -18.12 -13.68
C GLU A 607 -29.85 -16.64 -13.51
N GLY A 608 -29.08 -15.72 -14.09
CA GLY A 608 -29.37 -14.29 -14.06
C GLY A 608 -30.04 -13.72 -15.31
N GLU A 609 -30.34 -14.55 -16.32
CA GLU A 609 -30.85 -14.12 -17.65
C GLU A 609 -29.96 -13.03 -18.32
N LEU A 610 -28.63 -13.16 -18.18
CA LEU A 610 -27.65 -12.18 -18.62
C LEU A 610 -26.99 -12.55 -19.96
N HIS A 611 -26.73 -11.53 -20.78
CA HIS A 611 -25.93 -11.62 -22.02
C HIS A 611 -26.35 -12.78 -22.95
N GLU A 612 -27.65 -12.97 -23.19
CA GLU A 612 -28.18 -14.07 -24.04
C GLU A 612 -27.52 -14.15 -25.43
N ASN A 613 -27.14 -13.00 -25.98
CA ASN A 613 -26.42 -12.87 -27.25
C ASN A 613 -25.06 -13.58 -27.28
N THR A 614 -24.47 -13.92 -26.12
CA THR A 614 -23.19 -14.64 -26.01
C THR A 614 -23.35 -16.16 -25.91
N TRP A 615 -24.57 -16.66 -25.67
CA TRP A 615 -24.78 -18.06 -25.35
C TRP A 615 -24.45 -19.01 -26.51
N SER A 616 -24.62 -18.56 -27.76
CA SER A 616 -24.21 -19.33 -28.95
C SER A 616 -22.72 -19.63 -28.94
N ASP A 617 -21.92 -18.60 -28.65
CA ASP A 617 -20.46 -18.64 -28.73
C ASP A 617 -19.88 -19.51 -27.61
N PHE A 618 -20.41 -19.39 -26.38
CA PHE A 618 -20.02 -20.30 -25.29
C PHE A 618 -20.45 -21.75 -25.53
N ARG A 619 -21.63 -21.98 -26.13
CA ARG A 619 -22.05 -23.34 -26.51
C ARG A 619 -21.14 -23.91 -27.60
N GLU A 620 -20.75 -23.10 -28.58
CA GLU A 620 -19.78 -23.46 -29.61
C GLU A 620 -18.43 -23.80 -29.00
N ALA A 621 -17.86 -22.93 -28.16
CA ALA A 621 -16.61 -23.18 -27.45
C ALA A 621 -16.66 -24.51 -26.67
N LYS A 622 -17.71 -24.76 -25.90
CA LYS A 622 -17.90 -26.04 -25.16
C LYS A 622 -17.90 -27.25 -26.08
N ASN A 623 -18.54 -27.15 -27.26
CA ASN A 623 -18.59 -28.22 -28.25
C ASN A 623 -17.21 -28.46 -28.89
N LEU A 624 -16.50 -27.39 -29.24
CA LEU A 624 -15.14 -27.43 -29.77
C LEU A 624 -14.17 -28.06 -28.77
N ILE A 625 -14.23 -27.66 -27.49
CA ILE A 625 -13.42 -28.28 -26.41
C ILE A 625 -13.75 -29.77 -26.28
N THR A 626 -15.03 -30.15 -26.39
CA THR A 626 -15.44 -31.56 -26.37
C THR A 626 -14.86 -32.36 -27.53
N SER A 627 -14.80 -31.76 -28.72
CA SER A 627 -14.16 -32.35 -29.91
C SER A 627 -12.65 -32.42 -29.76
N ALA A 628 -12.01 -31.38 -29.24
CA ALA A 628 -10.56 -31.32 -28.97
C ALA A 628 -10.13 -32.46 -28.04
N LYS A 629 -10.91 -32.73 -26.98
CA LYS A 629 -10.67 -33.87 -26.07
C LYS A 629 -10.71 -35.24 -26.75
N LYS A 630 -11.50 -35.37 -27.81
CA LYS A 630 -11.66 -36.62 -28.57
C LYS A 630 -10.65 -36.76 -29.70
N ALA A 631 -9.98 -35.67 -30.10
CA ALA A 631 -9.00 -35.67 -31.17
C ALA A 631 -7.85 -36.65 -30.87
N SER A 632 -7.45 -37.39 -31.91
CA SER A 632 -6.40 -38.40 -31.84
C SER A 632 -5.00 -37.83 -32.00
N ASP A 633 -4.87 -36.65 -32.61
CA ASP A 633 -3.60 -35.99 -32.89
C ASP A 633 -3.57 -34.54 -32.38
N VAL A 634 -2.36 -34.05 -32.16
CA VAL A 634 -2.09 -32.72 -31.57
C VAL A 634 -2.54 -31.58 -32.48
N ALA A 635 -2.30 -31.68 -33.79
CA ALA A 635 -2.61 -30.59 -34.72
C ALA A 635 -4.12 -30.33 -34.81
N THR A 636 -4.92 -31.39 -34.96
CA THR A 636 -6.38 -31.28 -34.95
C THR A 636 -6.90 -30.74 -33.63
N ARG A 637 -6.39 -31.25 -32.50
CA ARG A 637 -6.78 -30.79 -31.17
C ARG A 637 -6.48 -29.30 -31.00
N ASP A 638 -5.27 -28.88 -31.32
CA ASP A 638 -4.81 -27.51 -31.11
C ASP A 638 -5.56 -26.52 -32.04
N GLY A 639 -5.91 -26.95 -33.25
CA GLY A 639 -6.79 -26.18 -34.14
C GLY A 639 -8.23 -26.02 -33.62
N LEU A 640 -8.76 -27.02 -32.91
CA LEU A 640 -10.06 -26.94 -32.23
C LEU A 640 -9.99 -26.07 -30.97
N ILE A 641 -8.87 -26.11 -30.24
CA ILE A 641 -8.60 -25.23 -29.10
C ILE A 641 -8.58 -23.77 -29.55
N ALA A 642 -7.87 -23.45 -30.63
CA ALA A 642 -7.81 -22.09 -31.18
C ALA A 642 -9.21 -21.56 -31.52
N GLN A 643 -10.04 -22.35 -32.21
CA GLN A 643 -11.42 -21.97 -32.51
C GLN A 643 -12.28 -21.76 -31.24
N ALA A 644 -12.07 -22.59 -30.20
CA ALA A 644 -12.78 -22.42 -28.94
C ALA A 644 -12.38 -21.10 -28.25
N MET A 645 -11.09 -20.75 -28.29
CA MET A 645 -10.59 -19.48 -27.76
C MET A 645 -11.14 -18.28 -28.55
N ASP A 646 -11.24 -18.37 -29.87
CA ASP A 646 -11.84 -17.33 -30.70
C ASP A 646 -13.31 -17.08 -30.33
N ALA A 647 -14.10 -18.15 -30.12
CA ALA A 647 -15.49 -18.05 -29.68
C ALA A 647 -15.62 -17.44 -28.27
N ILE A 648 -14.76 -17.84 -27.33
CA ILE A 648 -14.71 -17.25 -25.97
C ILE A 648 -14.38 -15.76 -26.04
N GLN A 649 -13.41 -15.37 -26.87
CA GLN A 649 -13.01 -13.98 -27.02
C GLN A 649 -14.09 -13.12 -27.68
N ALA A 650 -14.81 -13.66 -28.68
CA ALA A 650 -15.95 -12.98 -29.29
C ALA A 650 -17.05 -12.71 -28.26
N ALA A 651 -17.39 -13.70 -27.43
CA ALA A 651 -18.36 -13.54 -26.35
C ALA A 651 -17.91 -12.50 -25.31
N LYS A 652 -16.63 -12.51 -24.92
CA LYS A 652 -16.06 -11.57 -23.95
C LYS A 652 -16.27 -10.10 -24.35
N LEU A 653 -16.12 -9.79 -25.64
CA LEU A 653 -16.31 -8.43 -26.19
C LEU A 653 -17.76 -7.93 -26.11
N MET A 654 -18.72 -8.81 -25.82
CA MET A 654 -20.14 -8.46 -25.59
C MET A 654 -20.50 -8.40 -24.10
N ILE A 655 -19.54 -8.66 -23.20
CA ILE A 655 -19.71 -8.62 -21.74
C ILE A 655 -19.05 -7.38 -21.14
N VAL A 656 -17.82 -7.09 -21.57
CA VAL A 656 -17.00 -5.97 -21.06
C VAL A 656 -16.71 -4.99 -22.17
N ASP A 657 -16.83 -3.70 -21.89
CA ASP A 657 -16.42 -2.65 -22.83
C ASP A 657 -14.90 -2.54 -22.85
N THR A 658 -14.28 -2.99 -23.94
CA THR A 658 -12.83 -2.88 -24.17
C THR A 658 -12.44 -1.65 -24.98
N THR A 659 -13.39 -0.77 -25.31
CA THR A 659 -13.18 0.45 -26.11
C THR A 659 -12.96 1.70 -25.27
N GLN A 660 -13.41 1.69 -24.01
CA GLN A 660 -12.84 2.57 -22.99
C GLN A 660 -11.39 2.15 -22.76
N GLN A 661 -10.44 3.04 -23.04
CA GLN A 661 -9.02 2.76 -22.86
C GLN A 661 -8.79 2.37 -21.39
N ILE A 662 -8.38 1.11 -21.16
CA ILE A 662 -7.87 0.68 -19.86
C ILE A 662 -6.62 1.51 -19.61
N ASP A 663 -6.74 2.45 -18.70
CA ASP A 663 -5.58 3.20 -18.24
C ASP A 663 -4.70 2.32 -17.36
N ASN A 664 -3.47 2.12 -17.83
CA ASN A 664 -2.40 1.41 -17.14
C ASN A 664 -1.18 2.32 -16.93
N GLU A 665 -1.30 3.61 -17.28
CA GLU A 665 -0.27 4.57 -16.97
C GLU A 665 -0.32 4.82 -15.46
N LYS A 666 0.85 4.96 -14.83
CA LYS A 666 0.91 5.25 -13.40
C LYS A 666 0.94 6.76 -13.24
N PRO A 667 0.35 7.29 -12.15
CA PRO A 667 0.48 8.70 -11.82
C PRO A 667 1.93 9.16 -11.77
N SER A 668 2.20 10.37 -12.27
CA SER A 668 3.42 11.10 -11.93
C SER A 668 3.19 11.81 -10.60
N VAL A 669 4.12 11.67 -9.65
CA VAL A 669 4.01 12.27 -8.32
C VAL A 669 5.33 12.89 -7.88
N ALA A 670 5.28 14.11 -7.37
CA ALA A 670 6.41 14.86 -6.82
C ALA A 670 5.98 15.65 -5.58
N ILE A 671 6.80 15.62 -4.52
CA ILE A 671 6.66 16.55 -3.40
C ILE A 671 7.37 17.85 -3.82
N ILE A 672 6.62 18.94 -3.96
CA ILE A 672 7.10 20.27 -4.36
C ILE A 672 7.72 20.97 -3.15
N SER A 673 7.00 20.93 -2.02
CA SER A 673 7.42 21.48 -0.73
C SER A 673 7.08 20.47 0.37
N PRO A 674 7.94 20.30 1.39
CA PRO A 674 9.26 20.91 1.53
C PRO A 674 10.30 20.30 0.56
N ALA A 675 11.40 21.00 0.30
CA ALA A 675 12.47 20.48 -0.57
C ALA A 675 13.21 19.29 0.08
N SER A 676 13.75 18.38 -0.74
CA SER A 676 14.54 17.25 -0.23
C SER A 676 15.79 17.72 0.54
N ASN A 677 16.02 17.10 1.69
CA ASN A 677 17.00 17.42 2.74
C ASN A 677 16.82 18.77 3.44
N SER A 678 15.65 19.41 3.32
CA SER A 678 15.35 20.62 4.08
C SER A 678 15.15 20.33 5.58
N THR A 679 15.33 21.37 6.38
CA THR A 679 14.95 21.38 7.80
C THR A 679 13.55 21.98 7.94
N VAL A 680 12.67 21.30 8.66
CA VAL A 680 11.27 21.68 8.88
C VAL A 680 11.00 21.80 10.38
N ALA A 681 10.11 22.71 10.77
CA ALA A 681 9.82 22.99 12.17
C ALA A 681 8.39 23.52 12.35
N SER A 682 7.84 23.35 13.56
CA SER A 682 6.49 23.78 13.94
C SER A 682 5.41 23.31 12.95
N THR A 683 4.92 24.19 12.06
CA THR A 683 3.96 23.83 11.02
C THR A 683 4.62 24.08 9.67
N THR A 684 4.66 23.06 8.82
CA THR A 684 5.25 23.12 7.48
C THR A 684 4.21 22.69 6.45
N THR A 685 4.00 23.49 5.40
CA THR A 685 3.08 23.12 4.33
C THR A 685 3.74 22.13 3.37
N ILE A 686 3.10 20.96 3.24
CA ILE A 686 3.45 19.96 2.24
C ILE A 686 2.61 20.22 1.00
N GLU A 687 3.26 20.37 -0.15
CA GLU A 687 2.61 20.51 -1.45
C GLU A 687 3.04 19.37 -2.36
N VAL A 688 2.07 18.71 -2.99
CA VAL A 688 2.30 17.60 -3.91
C VAL A 688 1.78 17.94 -5.30
N SER A 689 2.61 17.74 -6.32
CA SER A 689 2.16 17.63 -7.70
C SER A 689 1.85 16.17 -7.97
N ALA A 690 0.61 15.86 -8.35
CA ALA A 690 0.23 14.54 -8.83
C ALA A 690 -0.60 14.72 -10.10
N VAL A 691 -0.18 14.08 -11.19
CA VAL A 691 -0.87 14.17 -12.49
C VAL A 691 -0.95 12.79 -13.14
N ASP A 692 -2.05 12.57 -13.84
CA ASP A 692 -2.33 11.34 -14.55
C ASP A 692 -3.29 11.62 -15.73
N ASN A 693 -3.28 10.77 -16.76
CA ASN A 693 -4.13 10.88 -17.94
C ASN A 693 -5.62 10.62 -17.68
N VAL A 694 -5.97 9.93 -16.57
CA VAL A 694 -7.38 9.76 -16.13
C VAL A 694 -7.71 10.53 -14.84
N GLY A 695 -6.73 11.26 -14.30
CA GLY A 695 -6.87 12.07 -13.09
C GLY A 695 -6.59 11.28 -11.80
N ILE A 696 -6.34 12.02 -10.72
CA ILE A 696 -5.94 11.47 -9.43
C ILE A 696 -7.16 11.24 -8.52
N ASP A 697 -7.30 10.03 -7.97
CA ASP A 697 -8.34 9.69 -6.97
C ASP A 697 -7.88 10.07 -5.56
N SER A 698 -6.62 9.78 -5.20
CA SER A 698 -6.08 10.22 -3.92
C SER A 698 -4.56 10.38 -3.89
N VAL A 699 -4.10 11.27 -2.99
CA VAL A 699 -2.71 11.38 -2.55
C VAL A 699 -2.64 11.06 -1.06
N VAL A 700 -1.87 10.04 -0.69
CA VAL A 700 -1.57 9.69 0.70
C VAL A 700 -0.20 10.24 1.07
N LEU A 701 -0.13 10.97 2.18
CA LEU A 701 1.11 11.51 2.75
C LEU A 701 1.53 10.70 3.97
N LEU A 702 2.78 10.26 4.01
CA LEU A 702 3.39 9.51 5.11
C LEU A 702 4.64 10.22 5.62
N ALA A 703 4.78 10.34 6.95
CA ALA A 703 6.02 10.73 7.62
C ALA A 703 6.62 9.50 8.32
N GLY A 704 7.69 8.95 7.77
CA GLY A 704 8.22 7.64 8.15
C GLY A 704 7.21 6.54 7.80
N SER A 705 6.58 5.95 8.82
CA SER A 705 5.51 4.96 8.67
C SER A 705 4.12 5.47 9.05
N MET A 706 4.01 6.72 9.49
CA MET A 706 2.76 7.32 9.95
C MET A 706 2.04 8.01 8.79
N GLU A 707 0.80 7.62 8.49
CA GLU A 707 -0.09 8.35 7.57
C GLU A 707 -0.49 9.67 8.23
N ILE A 708 -0.08 10.79 7.62
CA ILE A 708 -0.37 12.14 8.14
C ILE A 708 -1.57 12.77 7.44
N ALA A 709 -1.86 12.39 6.19
CA ALA A 709 -3.08 12.80 5.50
C ALA A 709 -3.42 11.94 4.29
N ARG A 710 -4.68 12.08 3.85
CA ARG A 710 -5.17 11.62 2.55
C ARG A 710 -6.00 12.70 1.89
N LEU A 711 -5.61 13.07 0.69
CA LEU A 711 -6.19 14.16 -0.08
C LEU A 711 -6.89 13.57 -1.30
N ALA A 712 -8.16 13.92 -1.52
CA ALA A 712 -8.98 13.34 -2.59
C ALA A 712 -9.30 14.33 -3.74
N ALA A 713 -8.79 15.56 -3.66
CA ALA A 713 -8.97 16.59 -4.68
C ALA A 713 -7.83 17.62 -4.61
N GLU A 714 -7.58 18.27 -5.74
CA GLU A 714 -6.61 19.38 -5.84
C GLU A 714 -7.11 20.66 -5.15
N PRO A 715 -6.20 21.49 -4.62
CA PRO A 715 -4.75 21.29 -4.55
C PRO A 715 -4.37 20.24 -3.49
N PHE A 716 -3.40 19.37 -3.82
CA PHE A 716 -2.87 18.39 -2.87
C PHE A 716 -1.89 19.06 -1.91
N SER A 717 -2.43 19.72 -0.88
CA SER A 717 -1.67 20.42 0.15
C SER A 717 -2.11 20.07 1.57
N LEU A 718 -1.15 20.06 2.51
CA LEU A 718 -1.37 19.82 3.94
C LEU A 718 -0.48 20.72 4.80
N ASP A 719 -1.07 21.44 5.75
CA ASP A 719 -0.30 22.06 6.84
C ASP A 719 0.07 21.01 7.89
N TRP A 720 1.32 20.56 7.84
CA TRP A 720 1.82 19.48 8.67
C TRP A 720 2.43 20.02 9.97
N ASP A 721 1.83 19.65 11.10
CA ASP A 721 2.40 19.89 12.43
C ASP A 721 3.54 18.89 12.72
N THR A 722 4.78 19.38 12.72
CA THR A 722 6.00 18.60 12.96
C THR A 722 6.29 18.39 14.44
N THR A 723 5.54 19.01 15.36
CA THR A 723 5.76 18.89 16.81
C THR A 723 5.30 17.54 17.38
N ILE A 724 4.50 16.79 16.60
CA ILE A 724 4.00 15.46 16.97
C ILE A 724 5.02 14.33 16.77
N LEU A 725 6.17 14.64 16.15
CA LEU A 725 7.25 13.69 15.88
C LEU A 725 8.57 14.16 16.54
N PRO A 726 9.48 13.23 16.90
CA PRO A 726 10.80 13.60 17.43
C PRO A 726 11.65 14.35 16.40
N ASP A 727 12.52 15.24 16.88
CA ASP A 727 13.54 15.89 16.05
C ASP A 727 14.50 14.86 15.44
N GLY A 728 14.93 15.12 14.21
CA GLY A 728 15.79 14.24 13.43
C GLY A 728 15.29 13.96 12.01
N PRO A 729 16.01 13.11 11.25
CA PRO A 729 15.65 12.80 9.87
C PRO A 729 14.36 11.97 9.78
N VAL A 730 13.45 12.39 8.92
CA VAL A 730 12.18 11.73 8.61
C VAL A 730 12.02 11.61 7.10
N SER A 731 11.63 10.43 6.61
CA SER A 731 11.27 10.23 5.20
C SER A 731 9.83 10.67 4.97
N LEU A 732 9.62 11.68 4.13
CA LEU A 732 8.29 12.11 3.72
C LEU A 732 7.95 11.43 2.38
N THR A 733 6.91 10.62 2.36
CA THR A 733 6.45 9.87 1.19
C THR A 733 5.09 10.36 0.74
N ALA A 734 4.94 10.63 -0.56
CA ALA A 734 3.64 10.87 -1.19
C ALA A 734 3.31 9.70 -2.12
N ILE A 735 2.11 9.15 -1.99
CA ILE A 735 1.59 8.06 -2.83
C ILE A 735 0.37 8.59 -3.57
N ALA A 736 0.48 8.76 -4.88
CA ALA A 736 -0.63 9.12 -5.73
C ALA A 736 -1.27 7.87 -6.32
N THR A 737 -2.60 7.82 -6.33
CA THR A 737 -3.41 6.76 -6.90
C THR A 737 -4.42 7.39 -7.85
N ASP A 738 -4.48 6.95 -9.10
CA ASP A 738 -5.49 7.39 -10.06
C ASP A 738 -6.85 6.72 -9.81
N GLY A 739 -7.88 7.20 -10.53
CA GLY A 739 -9.22 6.57 -10.53
C GLY A 739 -9.19 5.09 -10.92
N ASN A 740 -8.14 4.71 -11.64
CA ASN A 740 -7.90 3.40 -12.19
C ASN A 740 -7.02 2.49 -11.30
N GLY A 741 -6.76 2.90 -10.06
CA GLY A 741 -5.96 2.22 -9.05
C GLY A 741 -4.49 2.04 -9.37
N ASN A 742 -3.97 2.59 -10.48
CA ASN A 742 -2.53 2.63 -10.67
C ASN A 742 -1.96 3.60 -9.64
N SER A 743 -0.81 3.23 -9.07
CA SER A 743 -0.21 4.01 -8.00
C SER A 743 1.28 4.16 -8.21
N GLN A 744 1.78 5.34 -7.85
CA GLN A 744 3.18 5.67 -7.82
C GLN A 744 3.47 6.41 -6.53
N ASN A 745 4.69 6.26 -6.02
CA ASN A 745 5.13 7.04 -4.88
C ASN A 745 6.42 7.79 -5.18
N THR A 746 6.65 8.82 -4.39
CA THR A 746 7.91 9.54 -4.29
C THR A 746 8.25 9.72 -2.82
N THR A 747 9.53 9.76 -2.48
CA THR A 747 10.00 9.96 -1.12
C THR A 747 11.13 10.97 -1.10
N ILE A 748 11.05 11.92 -0.19
CA ILE A 748 12.13 12.84 0.15
C ILE A 748 12.56 12.63 1.60
N LEU A 749 13.79 13.02 1.93
CA LEU A 749 14.24 13.07 3.32
C LEU A 749 14.08 14.52 3.81
N VAL A 750 13.59 14.73 5.02
CA VAL A 750 13.58 16.04 5.69
C VAL A 750 14.15 15.88 7.10
N THR A 751 14.63 16.95 7.71
CA THR A 751 15.07 16.95 9.11
C THR A 751 14.09 17.77 9.93
N ILE A 752 13.43 17.16 10.90
CA ILE A 752 12.62 17.89 11.87
C ILE A 752 13.56 18.53 12.90
N ASP A 753 13.45 19.84 13.10
CA ASP A 753 14.18 20.58 14.14
C ASP A 753 13.24 21.58 14.81
N ASN A 754 12.52 21.11 15.83
CA ASN A 754 11.64 21.97 16.63
C ASN A 754 12.41 22.71 17.75
N VAL A 755 13.75 22.67 17.77
CA VAL A 755 14.56 23.40 18.75
C VAL A 755 14.88 24.80 18.22
N THR A 756 14.16 25.81 18.70
CA THR A 756 14.53 27.21 18.44
C THR A 756 15.89 27.52 19.09
N SER A 757 16.95 27.60 18.30
CA SER A 757 18.19 28.24 18.75
C SER A 757 17.90 29.72 19.05
N LEU A 758 18.30 30.20 20.23
CA LEU A 758 18.13 31.60 20.65
C LEU A 758 18.86 32.54 19.67
N PRO A 759 18.30 33.72 19.29
CA PRO A 759 19.01 34.67 18.44
C PRO A 759 20.27 35.18 19.14
N ALA A 760 21.34 35.36 18.36
CA ALA A 760 22.60 35.91 18.84
C ALA A 760 22.37 37.30 19.48
N VAL A 761 22.95 37.52 20.66
CA VAL A 761 22.95 38.84 21.30
C VAL A 761 23.78 39.78 20.46
N ASP A 762 23.20 40.93 20.13
CA ASP A 762 23.89 42.01 19.44
C ASP A 762 24.93 42.67 20.37
N VAL A 763 26.16 42.77 19.87
CA VAL A 763 27.35 43.24 20.59
C VAL A 763 28.05 44.40 19.86
N VAL A 764 27.45 44.92 18.78
CA VAL A 764 28.00 46.05 18.04
C VAL A 764 27.64 47.33 18.79
N GLN A 765 28.58 48.26 18.96
CA GLN A 765 28.31 49.52 19.65
C GLN A 765 27.83 50.59 18.66
N PRO A 766 26.96 51.51 19.09
CA PRO A 766 26.49 52.60 18.26
C PRO A 766 27.62 53.58 17.90
N THR A 767 27.37 54.44 16.92
CA THR A 767 28.29 55.50 16.48
C THR A 767 27.63 56.88 16.62
N ILE A 768 28.41 57.90 17.00
CA ILE A 768 27.92 59.27 17.21
C ILE A 768 28.78 60.26 16.43
N SER A 769 28.13 61.22 15.76
CA SER A 769 28.79 62.38 15.16
C SER A 769 28.03 63.66 15.47
N PHE A 770 28.74 64.71 15.90
CA PHE A 770 28.15 66.01 16.21
C PHE A 770 27.81 66.78 14.93
N ILE A 771 26.61 67.36 14.90
CA ILE A 771 26.14 68.29 13.86
C ILE A 771 26.32 69.72 14.36
N ALA A 772 25.88 70.01 15.61
CA ALA A 772 26.02 71.30 16.25
C ALA A 772 26.02 71.16 17.80
N PRO A 773 26.64 72.08 18.55
CA PRO A 773 27.61 73.06 18.07
C PRO A 773 28.87 72.38 17.51
N SER A 774 29.65 73.13 16.75
CA SER A 774 30.94 72.66 16.24
C SER A 774 32.03 72.74 17.32
N MET A 775 33.09 71.95 17.17
CA MET A 775 34.22 71.96 18.11
C MET A 775 34.82 73.38 18.22
N ASN A 776 34.95 73.87 19.45
CA ASN A 776 35.42 75.20 19.85
C ASN A 776 34.49 76.37 19.45
N GLU A 777 33.23 76.11 19.08
CA GLU A 777 32.26 77.17 18.84
C GLU A 777 32.02 78.03 20.08
N VAL A 778 31.88 79.34 19.90
CA VAL A 778 31.49 80.28 20.97
C VAL A 778 29.98 80.38 21.00
N VAL A 779 29.37 80.03 22.13
CA VAL A 779 27.92 79.88 22.31
C VAL A 779 27.40 80.79 23.43
N ALA A 780 26.17 81.27 23.28
CA ALA A 780 25.54 82.18 24.25
C ALA A 780 24.00 82.04 24.22
N GLY A 781 23.35 82.10 25.39
CA GLY A 781 21.92 81.83 25.54
C GLY A 781 21.54 80.37 25.21
N THR A 782 20.29 80.10 24.84
CA THR A 782 19.87 78.74 24.50
C THR A 782 20.45 78.30 23.15
N ARG A 783 21.14 77.16 23.12
CA ARG A 783 21.69 76.51 21.91
C ARG A 783 21.21 75.08 21.79
N MET A 784 20.98 74.64 20.56
CA MET A 784 20.64 73.24 20.30
C MET A 784 21.92 72.42 20.12
N VAL A 785 22.05 71.36 20.90
CA VAL A 785 23.04 70.30 20.67
C VAL A 785 22.37 69.25 19.81
N SER A 786 22.89 69.00 18.61
CA SER A 786 22.34 68.10 17.60
C SER A 786 23.40 67.10 17.16
N VAL A 787 23.07 65.81 17.16
CA VAL A 787 23.98 64.72 16.76
C VAL A 787 23.28 63.73 15.82
N ASN A 788 24.07 63.03 15.00
CA ASN A 788 23.65 61.77 14.41
C ASN A 788 24.14 60.62 15.28
N ALA A 789 23.22 59.76 15.73
CA ALA A 789 23.52 58.48 16.35
C ALA A 789 22.98 57.34 15.48
N LEU A 790 23.83 56.36 15.15
CA LEU A 790 23.50 55.24 14.27
C LEU A 790 23.98 53.93 14.87
N ASP A 791 23.22 52.87 14.65
CA ASP A 791 23.50 51.50 15.07
C ASP A 791 23.05 50.53 13.96
N ASP A 792 23.59 49.31 13.92
CA ASP A 792 23.22 48.32 12.90
C ASP A 792 21.86 47.65 13.19
N VAL A 793 21.38 47.69 14.44
CA VAL A 793 20.02 47.26 14.81
C VAL A 793 19.12 48.46 15.07
N ALA A 794 19.31 49.16 16.20
CA ALA A 794 18.50 50.31 16.58
C ALA A 794 19.07 51.05 17.80
N ILE A 795 19.06 52.38 17.74
CA ILE A 795 19.30 53.23 18.91
C ILE A 795 18.05 53.24 19.79
N ASP A 796 18.21 52.98 21.09
CA ASP A 796 17.14 53.13 22.10
C ASP A 796 17.02 54.60 22.53
N HIS A 797 18.14 55.23 22.92
CA HIS A 797 18.16 56.65 23.28
C HIS A 797 19.55 57.28 23.24
N VAL A 798 19.57 58.62 23.24
CA VAL A 798 20.77 59.46 23.30
C VAL A 798 20.70 60.40 24.50
N ILE A 799 21.73 60.39 25.34
CA ILE A 799 21.89 61.21 26.54
C ILE A 799 22.87 62.35 26.25
N PHE A 800 22.49 63.57 26.61
CA PHE A 800 23.29 64.78 26.43
C PHE A 800 23.73 65.33 27.79
N THR A 801 25.04 65.57 27.95
CA THR A 801 25.62 66.13 29.18
C THR A 801 26.59 67.27 28.87
N VAL A 802 26.70 68.23 29.78
CA VAL A 802 27.68 69.34 29.72
C VAL A 802 28.44 69.37 31.04
N ASP A 803 29.77 69.22 30.99
CA ASP A 803 30.63 69.03 32.16
C ASP A 803 30.08 67.99 33.14
N GLN A 804 29.62 66.85 32.61
CA GLN A 804 29.00 65.75 33.34
C GLN A 804 27.63 66.07 33.98
N THR A 805 27.05 67.24 33.69
CA THR A 805 25.68 67.57 34.10
C THR A 805 24.70 67.19 32.99
N ASP A 806 23.72 66.34 33.29
CA ASP A 806 22.69 65.91 32.33
C ASP A 806 21.81 67.09 31.90
N ILE A 807 21.73 67.33 30.58
CA ILE A 807 20.87 68.36 29.99
C ILE A 807 19.67 67.78 29.23
N GLY A 808 19.63 66.46 29.02
CA GLY A 808 18.45 65.77 28.52
C GLY A 808 18.72 64.42 27.86
N LEU A 809 17.64 63.71 27.56
CA LEU A 809 17.62 62.42 26.88
C LEU A 809 16.61 62.47 25.74
N VAL A 810 17.00 61.98 24.56
CA VAL A 810 16.16 61.93 23.37
C VAL A 810 16.13 60.50 22.83
N SER A 811 14.95 59.89 22.76
CA SER A 811 14.77 58.49 22.37
C SER A 811 14.30 58.29 20.93
N VAL A 812 14.10 59.37 20.16
CA VAL A 812 13.71 59.31 18.73
C VAL A 812 14.41 60.41 17.92
N PRO A 813 14.90 60.13 16.69
CA PRO A 813 15.55 61.13 15.88
C PRO A 813 14.55 62.17 15.33
N PRO A 814 14.96 63.43 15.11
CA PRO A 814 16.33 63.93 15.22
C PRO A 814 16.79 64.07 16.69
N TYR A 815 18.01 63.62 17.00
CA TYR A 815 18.56 63.65 18.35
C TYR A 815 19.10 65.05 18.66
N GLU A 816 18.20 65.91 19.15
CA GLU A 816 18.50 67.31 19.44
C GLU A 816 18.03 67.71 20.85
N GLN A 817 18.91 68.34 21.61
CA GLN A 817 18.63 68.81 22.97
C GLN A 817 18.96 70.29 23.12
N ALA A 818 18.00 71.07 23.64
CA ALA A 818 18.23 72.46 23.99
C ALA A 818 19.12 72.56 25.24
N TRP A 819 20.18 73.35 25.14
CA TRP A 819 21.13 73.68 26.19
C TRP A 819 21.07 75.18 26.49
N ASP A 820 20.68 75.54 27.70
CA ASP A 820 20.69 76.92 28.18
C ASP A 820 22.07 77.27 28.75
N THR A 821 22.91 77.96 27.96
CA THR A 821 24.28 78.29 28.38
C THR A 821 24.31 79.33 29.51
N SER A 822 23.21 80.03 29.81
CA SER A 822 23.16 81.02 30.89
C SER A 822 23.28 80.41 32.29
N GLN A 823 23.11 79.10 32.39
CA GLN A 823 23.26 78.32 33.63
C GLN A 823 24.72 77.89 33.88
N PHE A 824 25.61 78.14 32.92
CA PHE A 824 27.02 77.79 32.96
C PHE A 824 27.88 79.06 33.00
N ALA A 825 29.06 78.98 33.62
CA ALA A 825 29.98 80.11 33.69
C ALA A 825 30.56 80.46 32.31
N ASP A 826 31.05 81.69 32.10
CA ASP A 826 31.77 81.98 30.86
C ASP A 826 33.12 81.23 30.87
N GLY A 827 33.43 80.54 29.77
CA GLY A 827 34.61 79.66 29.67
C GLY A 827 34.39 78.43 28.79
N VAL A 828 35.39 77.54 28.75
CA VAL A 828 35.32 76.31 27.95
C VAL A 828 34.54 75.22 28.70
N HIS A 829 33.49 74.69 28.07
CA HIS A 829 32.65 73.61 28.55
C HIS A 829 32.71 72.40 27.61
N GLN A 830 32.76 71.19 28.18
CA GLN A 830 32.76 69.93 27.43
C GLN A 830 31.34 69.37 27.32
N ILE A 831 30.85 69.22 26.09
CA ILE A 831 29.60 68.56 25.80
C ILE A 831 29.91 67.09 25.48
N THR A 832 29.31 66.16 26.22
CA THR A 832 29.42 64.72 26.00
C THR A 832 28.05 64.16 25.66
N VAL A 833 27.98 63.41 24.56
CA VAL A 833 26.75 62.75 24.09
C VAL A 833 26.99 61.25 24.05
N THR A 834 26.10 60.48 24.67
CA THR A 834 26.17 59.02 24.79
C THR A 834 24.94 58.40 24.16
N ALA A 835 25.12 57.48 23.23
CA ALA A 835 24.05 56.74 22.57
C ALA A 835 24.04 55.31 23.12
N VAL A 836 22.84 54.80 23.36
CA VAL A 836 22.57 53.46 23.87
C VAL A 836 21.66 52.76 22.86
N ASP A 837 22.05 51.57 22.42
CA ASP A 837 21.22 50.74 21.55
C ASP A 837 20.17 49.92 22.34
N THR A 838 19.28 49.24 21.62
CA THR A 838 18.24 48.38 22.24
C THR A 838 18.79 47.12 22.91
N SER A 839 20.07 46.80 22.72
CA SER A 839 20.82 45.69 23.31
C SER A 839 21.67 46.13 24.52
N ASN A 840 21.62 47.43 24.88
CA ASN A 840 22.43 48.12 25.89
C ASN A 840 23.93 48.26 25.58
N ASN A 841 24.38 48.15 24.33
CA ASN A 841 25.71 48.61 23.98
C ASN A 841 25.71 50.16 23.90
N THR A 842 26.83 50.77 24.32
CA THR A 842 26.91 52.23 24.46
C THR A 842 28.15 52.79 23.80
N ALA A 843 28.03 53.96 23.18
CA ALA A 843 29.17 54.74 22.71
C ALA A 843 29.01 56.22 23.10
N SER A 844 30.13 56.94 23.25
CA SER A 844 30.13 58.36 23.62
C SER A 844 31.05 59.17 22.72
N ALA A 845 30.62 60.37 22.37
CA ALA A 845 31.44 61.38 21.70
C ALA A 845 31.46 62.67 22.53
N SER A 846 32.50 63.49 22.41
CA SER A 846 32.56 64.78 23.12
C SER A 846 33.22 65.88 22.31
N ILE A 847 32.74 67.11 22.49
CA ILE A 847 33.33 68.32 21.94
C ILE A 847 33.50 69.36 23.05
N ALA A 848 34.47 70.27 22.91
CA ALA A 848 34.60 71.44 23.77
C ALA A 848 34.01 72.66 23.06
N THR A 849 33.30 73.51 23.78
CA THR A 849 32.74 74.78 23.29
C THR A 849 33.05 75.88 24.28
N THR A 850 33.05 77.15 23.87
CA THR A 850 33.26 78.28 24.79
C THR A 850 31.94 78.99 25.04
N VAL A 851 31.45 78.98 26.27
CA VAL A 851 30.30 79.78 26.69
C VAL A 851 30.76 81.23 26.93
N ASP A 852 30.10 82.19 26.30
CA ASP A 852 30.28 83.62 26.54
C ASP A 852 28.92 84.32 26.58
N ASN A 853 28.34 84.43 27.79
CA ASN A 853 27.06 85.08 28.01
C ASN A 853 27.19 86.59 28.27
N ALA A 854 28.37 87.19 28.10
CA ALA A 854 28.55 88.61 28.34
C ALA A 854 27.72 89.44 27.34
N PRO A 855 26.93 90.43 27.81
CA PRO A 855 26.14 91.26 26.91
C PRO A 855 27.07 92.05 25.98
N VAL A 856 26.94 91.82 24.67
CA VAL A 856 27.69 92.56 23.65
C VAL A 856 27.28 94.03 23.73
N VAL A 857 28.17 94.89 24.24
CA VAL A 857 28.01 96.34 24.19
C VAL A 857 28.39 96.80 22.78
N CYS A 858 27.43 96.77 21.86
CA CYS A 858 27.59 97.33 20.52
C CYS A 858 27.60 98.87 20.59
N THR A 859 28.77 99.48 20.50
CA THR A 859 28.91 100.87 20.07
C THR A 859 28.79 100.98 18.55
N VAL A 860 27.99 101.95 18.12
CA VAL A 860 27.44 102.25 16.79
C VAL A 860 28.47 102.50 15.65
N TYR A 861 28.02 102.21 14.41
CA TYR A 861 28.59 102.46 13.05
C TYR A 861 29.70 101.50 12.58
N SER A 862 29.68 100.84 11.41
CA SER A 862 29.00 101.11 10.12
C SER A 862 29.12 99.92 9.13
N CYS A 863 28.03 99.58 8.40
CA CYS A 863 27.97 98.85 7.10
C CYS A 863 28.67 97.46 6.99
N PRO A 864 28.47 96.63 5.93
CA PRO A 864 27.65 96.79 4.71
C PRO A 864 26.70 95.61 4.39
N ASN A 865 25.70 95.81 3.52
CA ASN A 865 25.09 94.72 2.72
C ASN A 865 26.08 94.31 1.60
N PRO A 866 26.27 93.02 1.28
CA PRO A 866 25.51 92.35 0.19
C PRO A 866 25.45 90.79 0.33
N PRO A 867 25.04 89.97 -0.67
CA PRO A 867 24.18 90.17 -1.85
C PRO A 867 22.91 89.27 -1.83
N PRO A 868 21.91 89.48 -2.72
CA PRO A 868 20.79 88.55 -2.86
C PRO A 868 21.13 87.41 -3.85
N PRO A 869 20.81 86.14 -3.54
CA PRO A 869 20.72 85.10 -4.55
C PRO A 869 19.30 85.03 -5.12
N SER A 870 19.24 85.31 -6.42
CA SER A 870 18.37 84.75 -7.46
C SER A 870 17.77 83.37 -7.14
N THR A 871 16.61 82.94 -7.62
CA THR A 871 15.64 83.42 -8.61
C THR A 871 14.52 82.38 -8.59
N GLU A 872 13.29 82.85 -8.44
CA GLU A 872 12.07 82.37 -9.11
C GLU A 872 11.78 80.84 -9.20
N PRO A 873 10.67 80.36 -8.60
CA PRO A 873 10.07 79.09 -8.96
C PRO A 873 9.18 79.28 -10.20
N PRO A 874 9.34 78.50 -11.29
CA PRO A 874 8.34 78.51 -12.34
C PRO A 874 7.17 77.57 -11.98
N PRO A 875 5.97 77.86 -12.52
CA PRO A 875 4.70 77.52 -11.90
C PRO A 875 4.01 76.32 -12.54
N VAL A 876 3.03 75.82 -11.80
CA VAL A 876 2.00 74.86 -12.22
C VAL A 876 1.29 75.35 -13.49
N GLN A 877 1.22 74.51 -14.52
CA GLN A 877 0.28 74.63 -15.64
C GLN A 877 -0.74 73.50 -15.62
N SER A 878 -1.96 73.88 -15.98
CA SER A 878 -3.21 73.13 -15.92
C SER A 878 -3.62 72.48 -17.25
N MET A 879 -4.50 71.47 -17.15
CA MET A 879 -5.49 70.95 -18.13
C MET A 879 -4.98 69.90 -19.15
N PRO A 880 -5.84 69.06 -19.80
CA PRO A 880 -7.31 69.06 -19.87
C PRO A 880 -8.03 67.68 -19.72
N SER A 881 -9.35 67.77 -19.67
CA SER A 881 -10.36 66.72 -19.89
C SER A 881 -10.46 66.26 -21.35
N GLY A 882 -10.67 64.96 -21.61
CA GLY A 882 -11.08 64.43 -22.91
C GLY A 882 -11.18 62.90 -22.94
N SER A 883 -12.28 62.37 -23.48
CA SER A 883 -12.73 60.97 -23.41
C SER A 883 -12.55 60.19 -24.71
N SER A 884 -12.41 58.85 -24.58
CA SER A 884 -12.72 57.79 -25.58
C SER A 884 -11.65 57.47 -26.64
N PRO A 885 -11.74 56.30 -27.31
CA PRO A 885 -11.54 54.94 -26.81
C PRO A 885 -10.33 54.33 -27.56
N ASP A 886 -9.26 53.98 -26.84
CA ASP A 886 -8.01 53.33 -27.30
C ASP A 886 -6.86 54.12 -26.63
N GLY A 887 -6.65 53.90 -25.33
CA GLY A 887 -5.79 54.74 -24.51
C GLY A 887 -4.49 54.06 -24.08
N GLU A 888 -3.39 54.37 -24.75
CA GLU A 888 -2.06 54.35 -24.13
C GLU A 888 -2.00 55.46 -23.06
N PHE A 889 -1.74 55.10 -21.81
CA PHE A 889 -1.43 56.05 -20.73
C PHE A 889 0.08 56.16 -20.58
N SER A 890 0.63 57.38 -20.58
CA SER A 890 2.03 57.66 -20.23
C SER A 890 2.07 58.69 -19.10
N GLY A 891 2.66 58.32 -17.97
CA GLY A 891 2.87 59.18 -16.81
C GLY A 891 4.16 58.80 -16.09
N VAL A 892 4.91 59.80 -15.60
CA VAL A 892 6.18 59.62 -14.89
C VAL A 892 5.93 59.81 -13.38
N LEU A 893 6.32 58.83 -12.56
CA LEU A 893 6.34 58.89 -11.10
C LEU A 893 7.80 59.01 -10.64
N GLU A 894 8.21 60.19 -10.19
CA GLU A 894 9.53 60.38 -9.58
C GLU A 894 9.44 60.13 -8.07
N SER A 895 10.09 59.07 -7.60
CA SER A 895 10.52 58.93 -6.21
C SER A 895 12.05 58.82 -6.17
N LYS A 896 12.65 59.26 -5.07
CA LYS A 896 14.04 59.72 -4.97
C LYS A 896 15.18 58.74 -5.34
N ASN A 897 14.96 57.57 -5.91
CA ASN A 897 16.03 56.66 -6.39
C ASN A 897 15.64 55.72 -7.57
N VAL A 898 14.66 56.04 -8.41
CA VAL A 898 14.33 55.22 -9.61
C VAL A 898 14.16 56.12 -10.84
N THR A 899 14.89 55.82 -11.92
CA THR A 899 14.70 56.46 -13.23
C THR A 899 14.10 55.45 -14.20
N LEU A 900 12.83 55.61 -14.56
CA LEU A 900 12.14 54.80 -15.57
C LEU A 900 12.35 55.42 -16.96
N SER A 901 12.77 54.64 -17.95
CA SER A 901 13.14 55.18 -19.27
C SER A 901 12.08 55.00 -20.38
N THR A 902 11.14 54.05 -20.32
CA THR A 902 10.01 53.92 -21.29
C THR A 902 8.91 52.95 -20.83
N LEU A 903 7.64 53.24 -21.18
CA LEU A 903 6.47 52.36 -21.08
C LEU A 903 5.78 52.30 -22.46
N THR A 904 5.50 51.11 -22.99
CA THR A 904 4.80 50.92 -24.28
C THR A 904 3.72 49.85 -24.14
N ILE A 905 2.54 50.05 -24.74
CA ILE A 905 1.42 49.08 -24.70
C ILE A 905 1.02 48.74 -26.14
N ALA A 906 1.04 47.45 -26.51
CA ALA A 906 0.58 46.98 -27.82
C ALA A 906 -0.44 45.85 -27.67
N SER A 907 -1.50 45.88 -28.47
CA SER A 907 -2.55 44.84 -28.48
C SER A 907 -2.47 44.01 -29.76
N GLY A 908 -2.38 42.68 -29.60
CA GLY A 908 -2.55 41.71 -30.67
C GLY A 908 -2.66 40.30 -30.10
N ASN A 909 -3.79 39.63 -30.34
CA ASN A 909 -4.11 38.25 -29.93
C ASN A 909 -4.27 38.00 -28.43
N GLY A 910 -4.86 38.95 -27.69
CA GLY A 910 -5.40 38.68 -26.34
C GLY A 910 -4.41 38.69 -25.18
N LEU A 911 -3.17 39.13 -25.38
CA LEU A 911 -2.16 39.31 -24.33
C LEU A 911 -1.86 40.80 -24.08
N LEU A 912 -1.62 41.17 -22.81
CA LEU A 912 -1.05 42.47 -22.38
C LEU A 912 0.40 42.25 -21.95
N THR A 913 1.36 42.95 -22.56
CA THR A 913 2.80 42.82 -22.22
C THR A 913 3.31 44.08 -21.52
N LEU A 914 4.01 43.92 -20.39
CA LEU A 914 4.63 45.00 -19.60
C LEU A 914 6.15 44.79 -19.51
N THR A 915 6.97 45.79 -19.88
CA THR A 915 8.44 45.69 -19.87
C THR A 915 9.05 46.73 -18.94
N ILE A 916 9.91 46.31 -18.01
CA ILE A 916 10.61 47.19 -17.05
C ILE A 916 12.12 46.91 -17.12
N THR A 917 12.95 47.96 -17.15
CA THR A 917 14.43 47.85 -17.17
C THR A 917 15.03 48.63 -15.98
N ALA A 918 15.85 47.97 -15.14
CA ALA A 918 16.51 48.58 -13.97
C ALA A 918 17.97 48.11 -13.80
N ASP A 919 18.81 48.87 -13.07
CA ASP A 919 20.24 48.57 -12.86
C ASP A 919 20.49 47.67 -11.62
N THR A 920 21.57 46.91 -11.66
CA THR A 920 21.80 45.60 -11.00
C THR A 920 22.05 45.59 -9.48
N ALA A 921 21.98 46.72 -8.77
CA ALA A 921 22.29 46.77 -7.33
C ALA A 921 21.06 46.71 -6.39
N PHE A 922 19.87 46.35 -6.89
CA PHE A 922 18.64 46.42 -6.09
C PHE A 922 17.60 45.35 -6.45
N MET A 923 17.96 44.06 -6.33
CA MET A 923 17.04 42.92 -6.56
C MET A 923 16.69 42.18 -5.26
N GLY A 924 16.48 42.92 -4.17
CA GLY A 924 16.05 42.39 -2.86
C GLY A 924 14.76 42.98 -2.31
N SER A 925 14.24 44.09 -2.85
CA SER A 925 13.04 44.76 -2.29
C SER A 925 11.89 44.99 -3.27
N ILE A 926 11.89 44.38 -4.46
CA ILE A 926 10.77 44.48 -5.41
C ILE A 926 9.67 43.44 -5.11
N ALA A 927 9.94 42.42 -4.27
CA ALA A 927 8.96 41.37 -3.96
C ALA A 927 7.77 41.84 -3.09
N ASN A 928 7.90 42.93 -2.32
CA ASN A 928 6.87 43.31 -1.33
C ASN A 928 5.98 44.50 -1.72
N ASN A 929 6.04 45.02 -2.94
CA ASN A 929 5.26 46.22 -3.30
C ASN A 929 4.54 46.18 -4.66
N ILE A 930 4.48 45.03 -5.34
CA ILE A 930 3.58 44.86 -6.50
C ILE A 930 2.16 44.47 -6.06
N ASP A 931 1.99 43.90 -4.85
CA ASP A 931 0.66 43.58 -4.30
C ASP A 931 -0.20 44.82 -4.00
N ASN A 932 0.38 46.02 -3.93
CA ASN A 932 -0.34 47.24 -3.61
C ASN A 932 -0.85 48.05 -4.81
N LEU A 933 -0.68 47.58 -6.05
CA LEU A 933 -1.14 48.32 -7.24
C LEU A 933 -2.47 47.84 -7.86
N LEU A 934 -3.03 46.70 -7.42
CA LEU A 934 -4.32 46.20 -7.90
C LEU A 934 -5.12 45.60 -6.75
N VAL A 935 -6.03 46.38 -6.18
CA VAL A 935 -6.99 45.87 -5.19
C VAL A 935 -8.00 44.98 -5.92
N GLY A 936 -7.88 43.65 -5.77
CA GLY A 936 -9.03 42.74 -5.91
C GLY A 936 -8.90 41.45 -6.73
N HIS A 937 -7.75 41.03 -7.25
CA HIS A 937 -7.64 39.77 -8.04
C HIS A 937 -6.31 39.03 -7.86
N VAL A 938 -6.33 37.71 -8.08
CA VAL A 938 -5.20 36.78 -7.97
C VAL A 938 -4.35 36.83 -9.24
N VAL A 939 -3.03 36.99 -9.09
CA VAL A 939 -2.04 36.80 -10.16
C VAL A 939 -1.32 35.48 -9.89
N GLN A 940 -1.29 34.57 -10.87
CA GLN A 940 -0.35 33.44 -10.89
C GLN A 940 0.83 33.81 -11.79
N GLY A 941 2.06 33.55 -11.34
CA GLY A 941 3.26 33.68 -12.16
C GLY A 941 4.39 32.79 -11.66
N GLU A 942 4.96 31.99 -12.55
CA GLU A 942 6.19 31.20 -12.32
C GLU A 942 7.44 32.01 -12.71
N PHE A 943 8.54 31.85 -11.96
CA PHE A 943 9.84 32.50 -12.24
C PHE A 943 10.86 31.50 -12.80
N PHE A 944 11.38 31.74 -14.01
CA PHE A 944 12.55 31.04 -14.54
C PHE A 944 13.79 31.94 -14.48
N SER A 945 14.85 31.47 -13.82
CA SER A 945 16.17 32.10 -13.81
C SER A 945 17.07 31.43 -14.86
N ALA A 946 17.46 32.17 -15.90
CA ALA A 946 18.76 32.06 -16.56
C ALA A 946 18.98 33.18 -17.58
N THR A 947 19.88 34.11 -17.26
CA THR A 947 20.65 35.01 -18.15
C THR A 947 19.92 35.77 -19.28
N ASN A 948 19.89 37.10 -19.13
CA ASN A 948 19.59 38.15 -20.13
C ASN A 948 18.32 38.00 -20.99
N GLU A 949 17.40 38.95 -20.74
CA GLU A 949 16.25 39.42 -21.54
C GLU A 949 14.87 38.71 -21.37
N MET A 950 13.90 39.55 -20.95
CA MET A 950 12.43 39.43 -20.94
C MET A 950 11.74 38.54 -19.88
N VAL A 951 10.73 39.12 -19.23
CA VAL A 951 9.77 38.45 -18.32
C VAL A 951 8.41 38.39 -19.04
N TRP A 952 7.74 37.24 -19.04
CA TRP A 952 6.40 37.04 -19.61
C TRP A 952 5.38 36.84 -18.49
N ILE A 953 4.18 37.42 -18.61
CA ILE A 953 3.05 37.22 -17.70
C ILE A 953 1.82 36.89 -18.56
N GLU A 954 1.14 35.79 -18.27
CA GLU A 954 -0.10 35.35 -18.92
C GLU A 954 -1.28 35.47 -17.94
N ALA A 955 -2.43 35.98 -18.39
CA ALA A 955 -3.66 36.06 -17.57
C ALA A 955 -4.91 35.84 -18.43
N ASP A 956 -5.78 34.92 -18.03
CA ASP A 956 -7.08 34.65 -18.68
C ASP A 956 -8.18 35.59 -18.14
N LEU A 957 -8.97 36.20 -19.04
CA LEU A 957 -10.13 37.03 -18.69
C LEU A 957 -11.43 36.45 -19.28
N PRO A 958 -12.57 36.48 -18.55
CA PRO A 958 -13.85 36.01 -19.07
C PRO A 958 -14.46 36.98 -20.11
N PRO A 959 -15.33 36.49 -21.01
CA PRO A 959 -15.78 37.25 -22.17
C PRO A 959 -16.79 38.35 -21.80
N GLY A 960 -16.51 39.60 -22.22
CA GLY A 960 -17.47 40.71 -22.20
C GLY A 960 -16.99 42.06 -21.67
N LEU A 961 -15.68 42.33 -21.61
CA LEU A 961 -15.09 43.64 -21.33
C LEU A 961 -14.20 44.12 -22.47
#